data_AF-A0A974BWR6-F1
#
_entry.id   AF-A0A974BWR6-F1
#
_cell.length_a   1.000
_cell.length_b   1.000
_cell.length_c   1.000
_cell.angle_alpha   90.00
_cell.angle_beta   90.00
_cell.angle_gamma   90.00
#
_symmetry.space_group_name_H-M   'P 1'
#
loop_
_entity.id
_entity.type
_entity.pdbx_description
1 polymer ?
#
loop_
_entity_poly.entity_id
_entity_poly.type
_entity_poly.pdbx_seq_one_letter_code
_entity_poly.pdbx_strand_id
1 'polypeptide(L)'
;MWSQQWNNIYDMMIPFPDKTNIDVTNTMREKGWNATHMFRVSEEFFTSLGLLEMPPEFWDKSMLEKPADGREVVCHASAWDFYNRKDFRDINYLLKMALEKIAFLPFGYLIDQWRWNVFSGRTPPSRYNYDWWNLRTKYQGICPPIARDDAQFDAGAKYHIPGNTPYIRYFVSFVLQFQFHKALCAAANHTGPLHTCDIYRSKEAGKILGDVLRSGSSRPWQEVLKNMTGTDKMDVGPLLEYFTPVTKWLTEQNTKNNEILGWPEFSWTPPIPDGYPGDIEKIANEKEADTFLSNYNKSAEVVWYEYAEASWAYNTNITEANKDVMLDKNLAMSAHTLQYGMQARNYDYSDFQSPETQRILRKLSEIDKAALPEVEQKEYNQILSDMETIYSVAKVCRNGNKDCLPLDPDLTEILAKSRDYDELLFAWQGWRDASGKQIRGKFKRYVELTNKAAQLNGYADNGAYWRSWYETPTLETDVEQLYEELQPLYLNLHAYVRRALYKKYGDKKINLKGPIPAHLLGNMWAQSWSNIYDLLVPYPNAAQVDATPAMIAKNWTPKRMFEESDNFFKSLGLLPMPQEFWDKSMIEKPKDREVVCHASAWDFYNRKDFRIKQCTVVNMDDLITVHHEMGHVQYFLQYKDQPILFREGANPGFHEAIGDVLALSVSTPKHLQSIGLLDKVEDNAESDINYLMSIALDKIAFLPFGFLMDQWRWKVFDGRTPDSEYNQQWWNLRLKYQGLVPPVPRSENDFDPGAKFHIPASVPYIRYFISFVIQFQFHEALCKAANQQGALHKCDIYRSTEAGKLLGDAMKLGNSKPWPEAMQLITGQRNMSAHALLKYFQPLTDWLIKENTKNSETLGWPEYNWTPVQAVDPLPPSEESNSNSDFLGMAVSNGQAAAGQWILLALGIVLVITTIIFGVMYSKMKSRAKMSSSQMELK
;
A
#
# COMPACT_ATOMS: atom_id res chain seq x y z
N MET A 1 43.94 -25.80 -2.46
CA MET A 1 43.71 -24.55 -3.20
C MET A 1 42.33 -23.96 -2.92
N TRP A 2 41.23 -24.65 -3.25
CA TRP A 2 39.87 -24.08 -3.09
C TRP A 2 39.25 -24.26 -1.70
N SER A 3 39.82 -25.11 -0.84
CA SER A 3 39.23 -25.49 0.46
C SER A 3 37.77 -25.94 0.36
N GLN A 4 37.40 -26.52 -0.79
CA GLN A 4 36.05 -27.03 -1.07
C GLN A 4 35.75 -28.34 -0.32
N GLN A 5 36.80 -29.04 0.10
CA GLN A 5 36.76 -30.27 0.89
C GLN A 5 37.94 -30.23 1.85
N TRP A 6 37.79 -30.83 3.02
CA TRP A 6 38.74 -30.76 4.13
C TRP A 6 39.35 -32.13 4.46
N ASN A 7 39.15 -33.15 3.61
CA ASN A 7 39.70 -34.48 3.83
C ASN A 7 41.22 -34.55 3.84
N ASN A 8 41.90 -33.66 3.13
CA ASN A 8 43.37 -33.60 3.12
C ASN A 8 43.98 -33.18 4.47
N ILE A 9 43.17 -32.69 5.42
CA ILE A 9 43.61 -32.40 6.80
C ILE A 9 43.10 -33.45 7.80
N TYR A 10 42.47 -34.52 7.33
CA TYR A 10 41.89 -35.56 8.20
C TYR A 10 42.93 -36.17 9.15
N ASP A 11 44.18 -36.34 8.71
CA ASP A 11 45.25 -36.90 9.54
C ASP A 11 45.57 -36.04 10.78
N MET A 12 45.23 -34.75 10.76
CA MET A 12 45.38 -33.84 11.91
C MET A 12 44.18 -33.90 12.87
N MET A 13 43.07 -34.52 12.46
CA MET A 13 41.78 -34.43 13.13
C MET A 13 41.19 -35.81 13.48
N ILE A 14 42.00 -36.88 13.44
CA ILE A 14 41.54 -38.25 13.69
C ILE A 14 40.97 -38.35 15.13
N PRO A 15 39.67 -38.64 15.31
CA PRO A 15 39.03 -38.70 16.64
C PRO A 15 39.69 -39.71 17.58
N PHE A 16 40.08 -40.87 17.04
CA PHE A 16 40.74 -41.95 17.77
C PHE A 16 42.02 -42.39 17.02
N PRO A 17 43.16 -41.70 17.22
CA PRO A 17 44.39 -41.94 16.45
C PRO A 17 45.09 -43.26 16.81
N ASP A 18 44.90 -43.76 18.03
CA ASP A 18 45.50 -45.03 18.52
C ASP A 18 44.77 -46.29 18.01
N LYS A 19 43.82 -46.14 17.08
CA LYS A 19 42.99 -47.23 16.54
C LYS A 19 43.24 -47.39 15.04
N THR A 20 43.19 -48.63 14.54
CA THR A 20 43.46 -48.94 13.12
C THR A 20 42.49 -48.20 12.19
N ASN A 21 43.05 -47.34 11.34
CA ASN A 21 42.34 -46.56 10.31
C ASN A 21 41.84 -47.49 9.17
N ILE A 22 40.74 -47.11 8.51
CA ILE A 22 40.12 -47.86 7.39
C ILE A 22 40.81 -47.54 6.05
N ASP A 23 41.80 -46.64 6.01
CA ASP A 23 42.49 -46.32 4.76
C ASP A 23 43.26 -47.53 4.20
N VAL A 24 42.68 -48.16 3.19
CA VAL A 24 43.23 -49.33 2.51
C VAL A 24 44.15 -48.94 1.35
N THR A 25 44.47 -47.66 1.14
CA THR A 25 45.30 -47.22 0.00
C THR A 25 46.63 -47.96 -0.07
N ASN A 26 47.29 -48.14 1.06
CA ASN A 26 48.55 -48.90 1.13
C ASN A 26 48.33 -50.38 0.81
N THR A 27 47.27 -50.99 1.35
CA THR A 27 46.90 -52.38 1.05
C THR A 27 46.54 -52.58 -0.43
N MET A 28 45.85 -51.61 -1.06
CA MET A 28 45.52 -51.63 -2.49
C MET A 28 46.78 -51.55 -3.35
N ARG A 29 47.73 -50.66 -2.98
CA ARG A 29 49.04 -50.57 -3.64
C ARG A 29 49.85 -51.85 -3.49
N GLU A 30 49.90 -52.42 -2.28
CA GLU A 30 50.58 -53.69 -1.99
C GLU A 30 49.99 -54.86 -2.78
N LYS A 31 48.67 -54.87 -3.00
CA LYS A 31 47.97 -55.86 -3.82
C LYS A 31 48.02 -55.56 -5.33
N GLY A 32 48.74 -54.53 -5.76
CA GLY A 32 48.92 -54.19 -7.18
C GLY A 32 47.66 -53.67 -7.89
N TRP A 33 46.75 -53.01 -7.16
CA TRP A 33 45.55 -52.43 -7.77
C TRP A 33 45.92 -51.22 -8.65
N ASN A 34 45.40 -51.19 -9.89
CA ASN A 34 45.49 -50.05 -10.82
C ASN A 34 44.10 -49.45 -11.07
N ALA A 35 44.01 -48.34 -11.80
CA ALA A 35 42.73 -47.64 -12.00
C ALA A 35 41.70 -48.55 -12.67
N THR A 36 42.08 -49.29 -13.70
CA THR A 36 41.20 -50.24 -14.41
C THR A 36 40.61 -51.29 -13.46
N HIS A 37 41.41 -51.86 -12.56
CA HIS A 37 40.94 -52.82 -11.56
C HIS A 37 39.92 -52.16 -10.61
N MET A 38 40.17 -50.92 -10.17
CA MET A 38 39.22 -50.19 -9.33
C MET A 38 37.87 -49.98 -10.02
N PHE A 39 37.87 -49.60 -11.30
CA PHE A 39 36.64 -49.44 -12.08
C PHE A 39 35.93 -50.78 -12.33
N ARG A 40 36.67 -51.89 -12.51
CA ARG A 40 36.08 -53.24 -12.66
C ARG A 40 35.37 -53.71 -11.39
N VAL A 41 35.97 -53.48 -10.22
CA VAL A 41 35.32 -53.77 -8.93
C VAL A 41 34.05 -52.93 -8.74
N SER A 42 34.03 -51.70 -9.27
CA SER A 42 32.84 -50.86 -9.29
C SER A 42 31.74 -51.42 -10.22
N GLU A 43 32.10 -51.88 -11.42
CA GLU A 43 31.18 -52.59 -12.33
C GLU A 43 30.60 -53.86 -11.68
N GLU A 44 31.43 -54.66 -11.00
CA GLU A 44 30.99 -55.84 -10.24
C GLU A 44 29.97 -55.49 -9.16
N PHE A 45 30.15 -54.35 -8.48
CA PHE A 45 29.15 -53.87 -7.53
C PHE A 45 27.81 -53.59 -8.21
N PHE A 46 27.77 -52.80 -9.28
CA PHE A 46 26.52 -52.45 -9.98
C PHE A 46 25.83 -53.67 -10.62
N THR A 47 26.60 -54.56 -11.22
CA THR A 47 26.09 -55.81 -11.82
C THR A 47 25.58 -56.78 -10.76
N SER A 48 26.17 -56.81 -9.56
CA SER A 48 25.63 -57.58 -8.43
C SER A 48 24.25 -57.12 -7.97
N LEU A 49 23.87 -55.87 -8.26
CA LEU A 49 22.53 -55.32 -8.03
C LEU A 49 21.55 -55.66 -9.18
N GLY A 50 21.99 -56.38 -10.21
CA GLY A 50 21.19 -56.71 -11.39
C GLY A 50 21.14 -55.60 -12.44
N LEU A 51 22.07 -54.63 -12.39
CA LEU A 51 22.24 -53.62 -13.44
C LEU A 51 23.08 -54.17 -14.61
N LEU A 52 23.03 -53.50 -15.76
CA LEU A 52 23.73 -53.93 -16.97
C LEU A 52 25.25 -53.80 -16.84
N GLU A 53 25.99 -54.75 -17.42
CA GLU A 53 27.44 -54.67 -17.61
C GLU A 53 27.80 -53.49 -18.55
N MET A 54 28.99 -52.91 -18.36
CA MET A 54 29.48 -51.89 -19.27
C MET A 54 29.84 -52.53 -20.62
N PRO A 55 29.49 -51.88 -21.74
CA PRO A 55 29.81 -52.43 -23.06
C PRO A 55 31.33 -52.55 -23.22
N PRO A 56 31.85 -53.55 -23.96
CA PRO A 56 33.29 -53.73 -24.16
C PRO A 56 34.01 -52.46 -24.64
N GLU A 57 33.35 -51.69 -25.50
CA GLU A 57 33.87 -50.42 -26.05
C GLU A 57 34.13 -49.34 -24.99
N PHE A 58 33.42 -49.38 -23.85
CA PHE A 58 33.66 -48.46 -22.73
C PHE A 58 35.07 -48.68 -22.18
N TRP A 59 35.50 -49.93 -22.02
CA TRP A 59 36.82 -50.26 -21.49
C TRP A 59 37.94 -49.89 -22.45
N ASP A 60 37.70 -50.05 -23.76
CA ASP A 60 38.68 -49.75 -24.80
C ASP A 60 38.84 -48.24 -25.05
N LYS A 61 37.77 -47.45 -24.85
CA LYS A 61 37.75 -46.00 -25.19
C LYS A 61 37.84 -45.08 -23.98
N SER A 62 37.59 -45.57 -22.76
CA SER A 62 37.71 -44.78 -21.53
C SER A 62 39.18 -44.55 -21.14
N MET A 63 39.55 -43.29 -20.88
CA MET A 63 40.86 -42.93 -20.35
C MET A 63 40.81 -42.89 -18.82
N LEU A 64 41.15 -44.01 -18.19
CA LEU A 64 41.07 -44.18 -16.72
C LEU A 64 42.35 -43.77 -15.98
N GLU A 65 43.45 -43.58 -16.70
CA GLU A 65 44.74 -43.14 -16.19
C GLU A 65 45.25 -41.94 -17.01
N LYS A 66 46.11 -41.13 -16.39
CA LYS A 66 46.76 -40.02 -17.11
C LYS A 66 47.64 -40.60 -18.23
N PRO A 67 47.53 -40.12 -19.48
CA PRO A 67 48.37 -40.58 -20.57
C PRO A 67 49.86 -40.37 -20.27
N ALA A 68 50.68 -41.39 -20.50
CA ALA A 68 52.13 -41.31 -20.38
C ALA A 68 52.78 -40.58 -21.58
N ASP A 69 52.01 -40.24 -22.61
CA ASP A 69 52.47 -39.63 -23.87
C ASP A 69 52.65 -38.10 -23.82
N GLY A 70 52.61 -37.51 -22.62
CA GLY A 70 52.85 -36.08 -22.41
C GLY A 70 51.64 -35.18 -22.70
N ARG A 71 50.47 -35.74 -23.06
CA ARG A 71 49.25 -34.94 -23.20
C ARG A 71 48.83 -34.33 -21.86
N GLU A 72 48.59 -33.02 -21.88
CA GLU A 72 47.94 -32.34 -20.76
C GLU A 72 46.44 -32.69 -20.75
N VAL A 73 45.98 -33.22 -19.63
CA VAL A 73 44.58 -33.61 -19.42
C VAL A 73 44.08 -33.00 -18.12
N VAL A 74 42.85 -32.49 -18.14
CA VAL A 74 42.18 -31.99 -16.94
C VAL A 74 41.44 -33.17 -16.30
N CYS A 75 42.01 -33.74 -15.25
CA CYS A 75 41.40 -34.84 -14.51
C CYS A 75 40.60 -34.30 -13.31
N HIS A 76 39.29 -34.57 -13.27
CA HIS A 76 38.45 -34.28 -12.11
C HIS A 76 37.63 -35.53 -11.78
N ALA A 77 37.83 -36.12 -10.60
CA ALA A 77 37.07 -37.29 -10.17
C ALA A 77 35.69 -36.86 -9.62
N SER A 78 34.64 -37.64 -9.91
CA SER A 78 33.29 -37.41 -9.40
C SER A 78 32.53 -38.72 -9.14
N ALA A 79 32.99 -39.53 -8.18
CA ALA A 79 32.21 -40.54 -7.42
C ALA A 79 33.15 -41.37 -6.55
N TRP A 80 32.83 -41.58 -5.27
CA TRP A 80 33.54 -42.52 -4.37
C TRP A 80 32.61 -43.01 -3.24
N ASP A 81 32.70 -44.31 -2.92
CA ASP A 81 32.10 -44.97 -1.75
C ASP A 81 32.99 -46.17 -1.31
N PHE A 82 33.13 -46.41 0.00
CA PHE A 82 33.81 -47.57 0.61
C PHE A 82 33.32 -47.83 2.05
N TYR A 83 33.12 -49.10 2.44
CA TYR A 83 32.73 -49.57 3.78
C TYR A 83 33.64 -50.70 4.32
N ASN A 84 34.00 -50.69 5.64
CA ASN A 84 33.91 -51.85 6.56
C ASN A 84 34.18 -51.52 8.07
N ARG A 85 33.66 -52.38 8.95
CA ARG A 85 33.15 -52.18 10.34
C ARG A 85 34.15 -52.02 11.53
N LYS A 86 33.77 -51.20 12.53
CA LYS A 86 33.60 -51.47 14.00
C LYS A 86 33.67 -50.15 14.83
N ASP A 87 32.53 -49.70 15.37
CA ASP A 87 32.25 -48.73 16.45
C ASP A 87 33.19 -47.51 16.64
N PHE A 88 34.45 -47.67 17.05
CA PHE A 88 35.43 -46.55 17.08
C PHE A 88 35.87 -46.12 15.66
N ARG A 89 35.75 -47.01 14.68
CA ARG A 89 36.03 -46.74 13.27
C ARG A 89 34.92 -45.94 12.59
N ASP A 90 33.69 -46.00 13.11
CA ASP A 90 32.52 -45.39 12.49
C ASP A 90 32.56 -43.86 12.66
N ILE A 91 32.99 -43.35 13.82
CA ILE A 91 33.20 -41.90 14.02
C ILE A 91 34.38 -41.38 13.19
N ASN A 92 35.50 -42.12 13.16
CA ASN A 92 36.65 -41.80 12.30
C ASN A 92 36.23 -41.72 10.81
N TYR A 93 35.48 -42.73 10.34
CA TYR A 93 34.94 -42.77 8.98
C TYR A 93 33.94 -41.64 8.70
N LEU A 94 32.95 -41.45 9.56
CA LEU A 94 31.92 -40.42 9.40
C LEU A 94 32.51 -39.02 9.45
N LEU A 95 33.55 -38.78 10.24
CA LEU A 95 34.26 -37.49 10.22
C LEU A 95 35.00 -37.29 8.89
N LYS A 96 35.72 -38.30 8.40
CA LYS A 96 36.36 -38.23 7.07
C LYS A 96 35.32 -37.91 5.98
N MET A 97 34.18 -38.62 6.01
CA MET A 97 33.07 -38.39 5.09
C MET A 97 32.45 -37.00 5.26
N ALA A 98 32.33 -36.48 6.49
CA ALA A 98 31.81 -35.14 6.74
C ALA A 98 32.74 -34.05 6.19
N LEU A 99 34.06 -34.20 6.36
CA LEU A 99 35.06 -33.30 5.78
C LEU A 99 35.02 -33.27 4.25
N GLU A 100 34.50 -34.31 3.59
CA GLU A 100 34.33 -34.35 2.13
C GLU A 100 32.97 -33.87 1.66
N LYS A 101 31.89 -34.31 2.32
CA LYS A 101 30.52 -34.12 1.87
C LYS A 101 29.88 -32.90 2.51
N ILE A 102 29.98 -32.77 3.84
CA ILE A 102 29.36 -31.67 4.59
C ILE A 102 30.12 -30.37 4.38
N ALA A 103 31.45 -30.38 4.48
CA ALA A 103 32.27 -29.19 4.25
C ALA A 103 32.15 -28.64 2.81
N PHE A 104 31.77 -29.50 1.85
CA PHE A 104 31.56 -29.10 0.46
C PHE A 104 30.22 -28.41 0.22
N LEU A 105 29.15 -28.78 0.93
CA LEU A 105 27.80 -28.25 0.64
C LEU A 105 27.75 -26.72 0.58
N PRO A 106 28.31 -25.96 1.53
CA PRO A 106 28.24 -24.50 1.46
C PRO A 106 29.07 -23.93 0.29
N PHE A 107 30.19 -24.58 -0.08
CA PHE A 107 30.96 -24.22 -1.28
C PHE A 107 30.18 -24.50 -2.57
N GLY A 108 29.48 -25.63 -2.61
CA GLY A 108 28.59 -26.02 -3.70
C GLY A 108 27.52 -24.96 -3.99
N TYR A 109 26.92 -24.46 -2.92
CA TYR A 109 25.85 -23.47 -2.95
C TYR A 109 26.34 -22.06 -3.28
N LEU A 110 27.42 -21.59 -2.64
CA LEU A 110 27.88 -20.21 -2.76
C LEU A 110 28.36 -19.85 -4.17
N ILE A 111 28.87 -20.83 -4.95
CA ILE A 111 29.37 -20.57 -6.31
C ILE A 111 28.24 -20.07 -7.21
N ASP A 112 27.10 -20.76 -7.21
CA ASP A 112 25.99 -20.33 -8.06
C ASP A 112 25.24 -19.13 -7.47
N GLN A 113 25.19 -18.97 -6.15
CA GLN A 113 24.74 -17.71 -5.54
C GLN A 113 25.54 -16.50 -6.05
N TRP A 114 26.88 -16.60 -6.09
CA TRP A 114 27.73 -15.56 -6.67
C TRP A 114 27.41 -15.35 -8.16
N ARG A 115 27.28 -16.42 -8.93
CA ARG A 115 26.94 -16.32 -10.38
C ARG A 115 25.57 -15.69 -10.62
N TRP A 116 24.56 -16.03 -9.81
CA TRP A 116 23.23 -15.43 -9.90
C TRP A 116 23.26 -13.92 -9.62
N ASN A 117 24.04 -13.50 -8.63
CA ASN A 117 24.24 -12.07 -8.35
C ASN A 117 24.97 -11.35 -9.49
N VAL A 118 25.97 -11.99 -10.11
CA VAL A 118 26.64 -11.44 -11.29
C VAL A 118 25.68 -11.31 -12.47
N PHE A 119 24.89 -12.36 -12.77
CA PHE A 119 23.97 -12.36 -13.91
C PHE A 119 22.78 -11.42 -13.75
N SER A 120 22.32 -11.19 -12.52
CA SER A 120 21.27 -10.21 -12.22
C SER A 120 21.77 -8.77 -12.16
N GLY A 121 23.10 -8.56 -12.16
CA GLY A 121 23.72 -7.24 -12.03
C GLY A 121 23.89 -6.76 -10.57
N ARG A 122 23.46 -7.55 -9.57
CA ARG A 122 23.66 -7.26 -8.14
C ARG A 122 25.14 -7.21 -7.75
N THR A 123 25.95 -8.06 -8.37
CA THR A 123 27.41 -8.06 -8.25
C THR A 123 28.00 -7.45 -9.52
N PRO A 124 28.28 -6.13 -9.55
CA PRO A 124 28.91 -5.50 -10.71
C PRO A 124 30.37 -5.95 -10.86
N PRO A 125 30.99 -5.75 -12.04
CA PRO A 125 32.39 -6.12 -12.29
C PRO A 125 33.39 -5.59 -11.26
N SER A 126 33.14 -4.40 -10.72
CA SER A 126 33.98 -3.78 -9.69
C SER A 126 33.93 -4.49 -8.32
N ARG A 127 33.13 -5.55 -8.18
CA ARG A 127 32.88 -6.25 -6.90
C ARG A 127 32.98 -7.76 -7.00
N TYR A 128 33.44 -8.27 -8.13
CA TYR A 128 33.51 -9.70 -8.39
C TYR A 128 34.30 -10.43 -7.30
N ASN A 129 35.38 -9.84 -6.81
CA ASN A 129 36.26 -10.49 -5.86
C ASN A 129 35.81 -10.28 -4.42
N TYR A 130 35.37 -9.06 -4.10
CA TYR A 130 34.78 -8.77 -2.78
C TYR A 130 33.58 -9.67 -2.48
N ASP A 131 32.59 -9.74 -3.38
CA ASP A 131 31.36 -10.50 -3.15
C ASP A 131 31.64 -12.01 -3.07
N TRP A 132 32.64 -12.49 -3.82
CA TRP A 132 33.11 -13.86 -3.75
C TRP A 132 33.61 -14.21 -2.33
N TRP A 133 34.49 -13.38 -1.77
CA TRP A 133 35.02 -13.61 -0.42
C TRP A 133 34.00 -13.35 0.69
N ASN A 134 33.09 -12.39 0.51
CA ASN A 134 31.97 -12.19 1.43
C ASN A 134 31.11 -13.46 1.53
N LEU A 135 30.72 -14.04 0.40
CA LEU A 135 29.94 -15.29 0.38
C LEU A 135 30.71 -16.47 0.98
N ARG A 136 32.03 -16.53 0.76
CA ARG A 136 32.91 -17.55 1.35
C ARG A 136 32.96 -17.45 2.88
N THR A 137 33.12 -16.25 3.43
CA THR A 137 33.07 -16.03 4.88
C THR A 137 31.68 -16.34 5.42
N LYS A 138 30.62 -15.80 4.79
CA LYS A 138 29.22 -15.97 5.21
C LYS A 138 28.78 -17.43 5.30
N TYR A 139 29.15 -18.26 4.33
CA TYR A 139 28.66 -19.65 4.23
C TYR A 139 29.66 -20.70 4.72
N GLN A 140 30.97 -20.43 4.68
CA GLN A 140 32.00 -21.39 5.08
C GLN A 140 32.82 -20.98 6.31
N GLY A 141 32.76 -19.72 6.74
CA GLY A 141 33.69 -19.19 7.74
C GLY A 141 35.15 -19.16 7.27
N ILE A 142 35.41 -19.11 5.95
CA ILE A 142 36.76 -19.13 5.37
C ILE A 142 37.13 -17.75 4.83
N CYS A 143 38.19 -17.16 5.36
CA CYS A 143 38.81 -15.93 4.87
C CYS A 143 39.98 -16.20 3.91
N PRO A 144 40.39 -15.22 3.09
CA PRO A 144 41.61 -15.34 2.31
C PRO A 144 42.85 -15.25 3.23
N PRO A 145 43.95 -15.99 2.93
CA PRO A 145 45.16 -15.98 3.74
C PRO A 145 45.98 -14.67 3.65
N ILE A 146 45.66 -13.82 2.69
CA ILE A 146 46.23 -12.49 2.48
C ILE A 146 45.09 -11.54 2.08
N ALA A 147 45.32 -10.22 2.17
CA ALA A 147 44.37 -9.24 1.64
C ALA A 147 44.17 -9.46 0.13
N ARG A 148 42.91 -9.34 -0.32
CA ARG A 148 42.49 -9.52 -1.71
C ARG A 148 41.54 -8.38 -2.05
N ASP A 149 41.83 -7.65 -3.12
CA ASP A 149 41.02 -6.54 -3.62
C ASP A 149 40.42 -6.88 -5.00
N ASP A 150 39.64 -5.97 -5.57
CA ASP A 150 38.99 -6.19 -6.87
C ASP A 150 39.95 -6.06 -8.08
N ALA A 151 41.24 -5.82 -7.86
CA ALA A 151 42.25 -6.00 -8.91
C ALA A 151 42.57 -7.49 -9.15
N GLN A 152 42.11 -8.39 -8.28
CA GLN A 152 42.17 -9.83 -8.52
C GLN A 152 40.79 -10.44 -8.81
N PHE A 153 40.76 -11.65 -9.37
CA PHE A 153 39.52 -12.35 -9.73
C PHE A 153 39.55 -13.81 -9.30
N ASP A 154 39.35 -14.08 -7.99
CA ASP A 154 39.45 -15.43 -7.41
C ASP A 154 38.37 -16.38 -7.92
N ALA A 155 37.15 -15.87 -8.11
CA ALA A 155 36.07 -16.63 -8.72
C ALA A 155 36.51 -17.23 -10.07
N GLY A 156 37.23 -16.45 -10.88
CA GLY A 156 37.72 -16.87 -12.20
C GLY A 156 38.69 -18.05 -12.19
N ALA A 157 39.41 -18.27 -11.09
CA ALA A 157 40.35 -19.40 -11.02
C ALA A 157 39.64 -20.75 -10.74
N LYS A 158 38.35 -20.75 -10.38
CA LYS A 158 37.55 -21.98 -10.27
C LYS A 158 36.91 -22.31 -11.62
N TYR A 159 37.45 -23.30 -12.35
CA TYR A 159 37.05 -23.73 -13.70
C TYR A 159 35.54 -23.66 -14.03
N HIS A 160 34.66 -24.01 -13.09
CA HIS A 160 33.22 -24.03 -13.34
C HIS A 160 32.63 -22.63 -13.61
N ILE A 161 33.32 -21.57 -13.18
CA ILE A 161 32.98 -20.18 -13.46
C ILE A 161 33.33 -19.80 -14.91
N PRO A 162 34.60 -19.82 -15.38
CA PRO A 162 34.93 -19.53 -16.77
C PRO A 162 34.41 -20.59 -17.75
N GLY A 163 34.27 -21.85 -17.31
CA GLY A 163 33.66 -22.94 -18.08
C GLY A 163 32.13 -22.94 -18.07
N ASN A 164 31.50 -21.89 -17.52
CA ASN A 164 30.06 -21.67 -17.48
C ASN A 164 29.23 -22.90 -17.07
N THR A 165 29.74 -23.69 -16.13
CA THR A 165 29.13 -24.97 -15.73
C THR A 165 28.46 -24.81 -14.36
N PRO A 166 27.12 -24.93 -14.26
CA PRO A 166 26.40 -24.88 -12.99
C PRO A 166 26.98 -25.83 -11.94
N TYR A 167 27.36 -25.29 -10.80
CA TYR A 167 27.99 -26.00 -9.69
C TYR A 167 26.97 -26.54 -8.67
N ILE A 168 25.78 -25.93 -8.61
CA ILE A 168 24.63 -26.28 -7.77
C ILE A 168 24.19 -27.72 -7.99
N ARG A 169 24.48 -28.30 -9.16
CA ARG A 169 24.25 -29.73 -9.45
C ARG A 169 24.92 -30.65 -8.43
N TYR A 170 26.08 -30.27 -7.89
CA TYR A 170 26.79 -31.06 -6.89
C TYR A 170 26.19 -30.89 -5.49
N PHE A 171 25.66 -29.71 -5.18
CA PHE A 171 24.91 -29.48 -3.94
C PHE A 171 23.63 -30.34 -3.92
N VAL A 172 22.85 -30.25 -5.00
CA VAL A 172 21.61 -31.03 -5.19
C VAL A 172 21.91 -32.53 -5.19
N SER A 173 22.98 -32.96 -5.87
CA SER A 173 23.31 -34.39 -5.92
C SER A 173 23.64 -34.98 -4.56
N PHE A 174 24.25 -34.23 -3.63
CA PHE A 174 24.51 -34.72 -2.29
C PHE A 174 23.21 -34.86 -1.48
N VAL A 175 22.27 -33.92 -1.58
CA VAL A 175 20.96 -34.07 -0.92
C VAL A 175 20.24 -35.31 -1.45
N LEU A 176 20.16 -35.44 -2.78
CA LEU A 176 19.52 -36.60 -3.42
C LEU A 176 20.24 -37.91 -3.11
N GLN A 177 21.57 -37.93 -3.03
CA GLN A 177 22.37 -39.12 -2.76
C GLN A 177 21.92 -39.81 -1.45
N PHE A 178 21.78 -39.07 -0.35
CA PHE A 178 21.37 -39.66 0.93
C PHE A 178 19.89 -40.01 0.97
N GLN A 179 19.04 -39.22 0.29
CA GLN A 179 17.62 -39.52 0.16
C GLN A 179 17.38 -40.82 -0.63
N PHE A 180 18.13 -41.01 -1.71
CA PHE A 180 18.17 -42.26 -2.48
C PHE A 180 18.70 -43.40 -1.64
N HIS A 181 19.81 -43.20 -0.93
CA HIS A 181 20.40 -44.23 -0.09
C HIS A 181 19.39 -44.74 0.95
N LYS A 182 18.67 -43.87 1.65
CA LYS A 182 17.63 -44.27 2.60
C LYS A 182 16.53 -45.14 1.98
N ALA A 183 16.03 -44.76 0.80
CA ALA A 183 15.04 -45.54 0.09
C ALA A 183 15.57 -46.93 -0.32
N LEU A 184 16.82 -46.99 -0.80
CA LEU A 184 17.46 -48.24 -1.20
C LEU A 184 17.76 -49.14 0.01
N CYS A 185 18.12 -48.56 1.15
CA CYS A 185 18.31 -49.27 2.42
C CYS A 185 17.02 -49.89 2.93
N ALA A 186 15.91 -49.15 2.84
CA ALA A 186 14.59 -49.69 3.16
C ALA A 186 14.25 -50.88 2.25
N ALA A 187 14.53 -50.77 0.95
CA ALA A 187 14.33 -51.87 -0.01
C ALA A 187 15.25 -53.07 0.24
N ALA A 188 16.44 -52.85 0.80
CA ALA A 188 17.36 -53.90 1.23
C ALA A 188 16.99 -54.51 2.61
N ASN A 189 15.84 -54.13 3.20
CA ASN A 189 15.40 -54.56 4.54
C ASN A 189 16.41 -54.23 5.66
N HIS A 190 17.16 -53.13 5.53
CA HIS A 190 18.08 -52.68 6.58
C HIS A 190 17.32 -52.09 7.76
N THR A 191 17.64 -52.52 8.98
CA THR A 191 17.00 -52.06 10.22
C THR A 191 17.94 -51.31 11.18
N GLY A 192 19.23 -51.17 10.81
CA GLY A 192 20.24 -50.49 11.62
C GLY A 192 20.35 -48.98 11.30
N PRO A 193 21.32 -48.27 11.91
CA PRO A 193 21.62 -46.89 11.56
C PRO A 193 21.91 -46.74 10.07
N LEU A 194 21.45 -45.64 9.46
CA LEU A 194 21.52 -45.46 8.01
C LEU A 194 22.96 -45.57 7.46
N HIS A 195 23.95 -45.03 8.17
CA HIS A 195 25.38 -45.11 7.77
C HIS A 195 26.00 -46.52 7.81
N THR A 196 25.28 -47.51 8.33
CA THR A 196 25.74 -48.91 8.33
C THR A 196 25.09 -49.76 7.23
N CYS A 197 24.19 -49.15 6.47
CA CYS A 197 23.46 -49.82 5.41
C CYS A 197 24.38 -50.22 4.26
N ASP A 198 24.29 -51.49 3.88
CA ASP A 198 24.94 -52.03 2.69
C ASP A 198 23.85 -52.61 1.77
N ILE A 199 23.75 -52.05 0.57
CA ILE A 199 22.78 -52.49 -0.43
C ILE A 199 23.33 -53.57 -1.35
N TYR A 200 24.60 -53.98 -1.17
CA TYR A 200 25.26 -54.98 -2.00
C TYR A 200 24.43 -56.26 -2.10
N ARG A 201 24.21 -56.73 -3.34
CA ARG A 201 23.37 -57.90 -3.70
C ARG A 201 21.87 -57.78 -3.39
N SER A 202 21.35 -56.60 -3.03
CA SER A 202 19.91 -56.36 -2.93
C SER A 202 19.29 -56.16 -4.31
N LYS A 203 18.55 -57.16 -4.79
CA LYS A 203 17.87 -57.10 -6.10
C LYS A 203 16.70 -56.11 -6.06
N GLU A 204 16.05 -55.98 -4.92
CA GLU A 204 14.94 -55.05 -4.68
C GLU A 204 15.43 -53.60 -4.76
N ALA A 205 16.56 -53.28 -4.11
CA ALA A 205 17.20 -51.98 -4.23
C ALA A 205 17.68 -51.71 -5.68
N GLY A 206 18.28 -52.72 -6.31
CA GLY A 206 18.70 -52.66 -7.71
C GLY A 206 17.56 -52.38 -8.68
N LYS A 207 16.37 -52.96 -8.47
CA LYS A 207 15.16 -52.70 -9.27
C LYS A 207 14.73 -51.24 -9.17
N ILE A 208 14.63 -50.71 -7.95
CA ILE A 208 14.24 -49.30 -7.72
C ILE A 208 15.23 -48.34 -8.39
N LEU A 209 16.53 -48.57 -8.20
CA LEU A 209 17.57 -47.76 -8.82
C LEU A 209 17.52 -47.86 -10.35
N GLY A 210 17.30 -49.05 -10.88
CA GLY A 210 17.14 -49.30 -12.31
C GLY A 210 15.94 -48.58 -12.92
N ASP A 211 14.80 -48.53 -12.23
CA ASP A 211 13.61 -47.82 -12.70
C ASP A 211 13.81 -46.30 -12.74
N VAL A 212 14.54 -45.74 -11.77
CA VAL A 212 14.97 -44.32 -11.76
C VAL A 212 15.90 -44.03 -12.93
N LEU A 213 16.94 -44.85 -13.12
CA LEU A 213 17.90 -44.68 -14.22
C LEU A 213 17.24 -44.83 -15.60
N ARG A 214 16.32 -45.79 -15.76
CA ARG A 214 15.57 -46.01 -17.00
C ARG A 214 14.68 -44.83 -17.36
N SER A 215 14.17 -44.11 -16.37
CA SER A 215 13.31 -42.94 -16.60
C SER A 215 14.06 -41.80 -17.30
N GLY A 216 15.38 -41.67 -17.11
CA GLY A 216 16.17 -40.60 -17.73
C GLY A 216 15.52 -39.22 -17.55
N SER A 217 15.44 -38.44 -18.63
CA SER A 217 14.72 -37.15 -18.65
C SER A 217 13.27 -37.27 -19.21
N SER A 218 12.71 -38.48 -19.28
CA SER A 218 11.39 -38.71 -19.90
C SER A 218 10.21 -38.27 -19.03
N ARG A 219 10.44 -37.99 -17.74
CA ARG A 219 9.44 -37.54 -16.77
C ARG A 219 9.99 -36.41 -15.90
N PRO A 220 9.12 -35.57 -15.28
CA PRO A 220 9.54 -34.60 -14.28
C PRO A 220 10.30 -35.29 -13.14
N TRP A 221 11.42 -34.70 -12.71
CA TRP A 221 12.28 -35.30 -11.69
C TRP A 221 11.56 -35.53 -10.36
N GLN A 222 10.56 -34.70 -10.04
CA GLN A 222 9.73 -34.84 -8.84
C GLN A 222 8.94 -36.14 -8.84
N GLU A 223 8.42 -36.56 -9.99
CA GLU A 223 7.68 -37.82 -10.12
C GLU A 223 8.63 -39.01 -9.98
N VAL A 224 9.81 -38.93 -10.61
CA VAL A 224 10.86 -39.96 -10.48
C VAL A 224 11.33 -40.08 -9.02
N LEU A 225 11.53 -38.95 -8.34
CA LEU A 225 11.90 -38.90 -6.93
C LEU A 225 10.80 -39.48 -6.03
N LYS A 226 9.53 -39.16 -6.30
CA LYS A 226 8.38 -39.68 -5.55
C LYS A 226 8.23 -41.18 -5.70
N ASN A 227 8.44 -41.71 -6.90
CA ASN A 227 8.38 -43.15 -7.14
C ASN A 227 9.48 -43.91 -6.39
N MET A 228 10.66 -43.31 -6.22
CA MET A 228 11.77 -43.91 -5.48
C MET A 228 11.64 -43.76 -3.96
N THR A 229 11.29 -42.56 -3.51
CA THR A 229 11.47 -42.15 -2.10
C THR A 229 10.15 -41.94 -1.35
N GLY A 230 9.01 -41.97 -2.07
CA GLY A 230 7.68 -41.68 -1.53
C GLY A 230 7.33 -40.18 -1.46
N THR A 231 8.26 -39.28 -1.78
CA THR A 231 8.07 -37.82 -1.73
C THR A 231 8.53 -37.13 -3.01
N ASP A 232 7.85 -36.07 -3.42
CA ASP A 232 8.23 -35.21 -4.55
C ASP A 232 9.15 -34.04 -4.16
N LYS A 233 9.55 -33.97 -2.87
CA LYS A 233 10.42 -32.93 -2.33
C LYS A 233 11.82 -33.45 -2.04
N MET A 234 12.84 -32.62 -2.29
CA MET A 234 14.19 -32.83 -1.79
C MET A 234 14.20 -32.70 -0.26
N ASP A 235 14.86 -33.63 0.41
CA ASP A 235 14.89 -33.71 1.87
C ASP A 235 16.31 -33.93 2.39
N VAL A 236 16.75 -33.08 3.32
CA VAL A 236 18.06 -33.19 3.99
C VAL A 236 18.03 -34.15 5.19
N GLY A 237 16.85 -34.57 5.65
CA GLY A 237 16.66 -35.47 6.78
C GLY A 237 17.52 -36.74 6.69
N PRO A 238 17.53 -37.47 5.56
CA PRO A 238 18.38 -38.66 5.38
C PRO A 238 19.88 -38.37 5.49
N LEU A 239 20.33 -37.20 5.03
CA LEU A 239 21.73 -36.78 5.18
C LEU A 239 22.07 -36.53 6.65
N LEU A 240 21.21 -35.83 7.40
CA LEU A 240 21.41 -35.59 8.83
C LEU A 240 21.35 -36.89 9.65
N GLU A 241 20.45 -37.80 9.29
CA GLU A 241 20.33 -39.13 9.90
C GLU A 241 21.62 -39.94 9.70
N TYR A 242 22.20 -39.93 8.50
CA TYR A 242 23.45 -40.63 8.19
C TYR A 242 24.60 -40.14 9.10
N PHE A 243 24.75 -38.83 9.29
CA PHE A 243 25.83 -38.24 10.08
C PHE A 243 25.54 -38.08 11.58
N THR A 244 24.38 -38.53 12.06
CA THR A 244 23.98 -38.37 13.48
C THR A 244 25.06 -38.78 14.50
N PRO A 245 25.77 -39.92 14.35
CA PRO A 245 26.80 -40.30 15.32
C PRO A 245 27.96 -39.30 15.43
N VAL A 246 28.48 -38.82 14.29
CA VAL A 246 29.57 -37.84 14.30
C VAL A 246 29.08 -36.46 14.74
N THR A 247 27.84 -36.08 14.42
CA THR A 247 27.22 -34.86 14.92
C THR A 247 27.18 -34.87 16.46
N LYS A 248 26.70 -35.96 17.07
CA LYS A 248 26.68 -36.10 18.52
C LYS A 248 28.08 -36.00 19.12
N TRP A 249 29.06 -36.70 18.54
CA TRP A 249 30.45 -36.63 18.99
C TRP A 249 31.03 -35.22 18.89
N LEU A 250 30.80 -34.50 17.78
CA LEU A 250 31.24 -33.12 17.58
C LEU A 250 30.60 -32.18 18.61
N THR A 251 29.31 -32.34 18.90
CA THR A 251 28.62 -31.56 19.95
C THR A 251 29.29 -31.77 21.31
N GLU A 252 29.58 -33.02 21.68
CA GLU A 252 30.25 -33.34 22.94
C GLU A 252 31.67 -32.74 23.01
N GLN A 253 32.46 -32.80 21.93
CA GLN A 253 33.79 -32.18 21.89
C GLN A 253 33.74 -30.66 21.97
N ASN A 254 32.83 -30.03 21.22
CA ASN A 254 32.68 -28.57 21.21
C ASN A 254 32.24 -28.06 22.59
N THR A 255 31.29 -28.75 23.25
CA THR A 255 30.90 -28.42 24.63
C THR A 255 32.06 -28.60 25.61
N LYS A 256 32.82 -29.70 25.49
CA LYS A 256 33.97 -29.98 26.37
C LYS A 256 35.06 -28.91 26.26
N ASN A 257 35.32 -28.44 25.05
CA ASN A 257 36.37 -27.46 24.77
C ASN A 257 35.87 -26.01 24.83
N ASN A 258 34.59 -25.80 25.16
CA ASN A 258 33.94 -24.48 25.18
C ASN A 258 34.07 -23.74 23.84
N GLU A 259 33.98 -24.48 22.73
CA GLU A 259 34.04 -23.95 21.38
C GLU A 259 32.72 -23.30 20.98
N ILE A 260 32.82 -22.20 20.24
CA ILE A 260 31.66 -21.47 19.75
C ILE A 260 31.17 -22.11 18.44
N LEU A 261 29.88 -22.46 18.37
CA LEU A 261 29.27 -22.93 17.13
C LEU A 261 28.98 -21.76 16.19
N GLY A 262 29.54 -21.82 14.99
CA GLY A 262 29.41 -20.76 13.99
C GLY A 262 30.42 -19.64 14.19
N TRP A 263 30.22 -18.52 13.48
CA TRP A 263 31.09 -17.35 13.50
C TRP A 263 30.26 -16.14 13.95
N PRO A 264 30.19 -15.86 15.27
CA PRO A 264 29.29 -14.86 15.84
C PRO A 264 29.66 -13.41 15.47
N GLU A 265 30.91 -13.15 15.10
CA GLU A 265 31.35 -11.86 14.57
C GLU A 265 31.32 -11.88 13.03
N PHE A 266 30.18 -11.47 12.47
CA PHE A 266 30.04 -11.20 11.03
C PHE A 266 30.77 -9.92 10.58
N SER A 267 31.39 -9.18 11.49
CA SER A 267 31.96 -7.84 11.28
C SER A 267 33.30 -7.83 10.56
N TRP A 268 33.97 -8.98 10.40
CA TRP A 268 35.16 -9.04 9.54
C TRP A 268 34.75 -9.20 8.08
N THR A 269 34.55 -8.07 7.40
CA THR A 269 34.50 -7.95 5.94
C THR A 269 35.74 -7.20 5.46
N PRO A 270 36.22 -7.40 4.22
CA PRO A 270 37.19 -6.48 3.64
C PRO A 270 36.67 -5.02 3.76
N PRO A 271 37.54 -4.02 3.97
CA PRO A 271 37.11 -2.63 4.10
C PRO A 271 36.33 -2.19 2.86
N ILE A 272 35.18 -1.55 3.08
CA ILE A 272 34.27 -1.07 2.03
C ILE A 272 34.93 0.15 1.35
N PRO A 273 35.08 0.17 0.01
CA PRO A 273 35.59 1.35 -0.69
C PRO A 273 34.64 2.55 -0.54
N ASP A 274 35.18 3.77 -0.47
CA ASP A 274 34.37 4.99 -0.43
C ASP A 274 33.47 5.13 -1.67
N GLY A 275 32.17 5.36 -1.46
CA GLY A 275 31.16 5.52 -2.53
C GLY A 275 30.26 4.30 -2.80
N TYR A 276 30.13 3.40 -1.83
CA TYR A 276 29.47 2.09 -1.98
C TYR A 276 27.95 2.10 -1.65
N PRO A 277 27.10 1.27 -2.30
CA PRO A 277 25.69 1.14 -1.96
C PRO A 277 25.49 0.30 -0.68
N GLY A 278 24.76 0.84 0.31
CA GLY A 278 24.55 0.24 1.64
C GLY A 278 23.59 -0.97 1.71
N ASP A 279 23.33 -1.66 0.60
CA ASP A 279 22.22 -2.62 0.48
C ASP A 279 22.63 -4.10 0.68
N ILE A 280 23.90 -4.43 0.96
CA ILE A 280 24.37 -5.84 1.11
C ILE A 280 24.18 -6.39 2.52
N GLU A 281 24.02 -5.52 3.50
CA GLU A 281 23.68 -5.91 4.87
C GLU A 281 22.20 -6.29 5.02
N LYS A 282 21.39 -6.05 3.98
CA LYS A 282 19.95 -6.34 4.04
C LYS A 282 19.67 -7.83 4.04
N ILE A 283 18.68 -8.22 4.84
CA ILE A 283 18.18 -9.59 4.99
C ILE A 283 17.38 -9.96 3.73
N ALA A 284 17.91 -10.89 2.95
CA ALA A 284 17.26 -11.42 1.74
C ALA A 284 16.65 -12.82 1.93
N ASN A 285 16.39 -13.23 3.18
CA ASN A 285 15.78 -14.52 3.51
C ASN A 285 14.27 -14.37 3.71
N GLU A 286 13.49 -14.87 2.75
CA GLU A 286 12.02 -14.79 2.77
C GLU A 286 11.39 -15.51 3.98
N LYS A 287 11.93 -16.66 4.40
CA LYS A 287 11.41 -17.40 5.57
C LYS A 287 11.62 -16.63 6.88
N GLU A 288 12.73 -15.91 6.97
CA GLU A 288 13.01 -15.02 8.09
C GLU A 288 12.03 -13.84 8.10
N ALA A 289 11.79 -13.24 6.92
CA ALA A 289 10.80 -12.19 6.75
C ALA A 289 9.39 -12.65 7.16
N ASP A 290 8.94 -13.83 6.73
CA ASP A 290 7.63 -14.36 7.12
C ASP A 290 7.49 -14.55 8.63
N THR A 291 8.57 -14.98 9.30
CA THR A 291 8.61 -15.11 10.76
C THR A 291 8.52 -13.75 11.45
N PHE A 292 9.27 -12.76 10.95
CA PHE A 292 9.23 -11.38 11.41
C PHE A 292 7.84 -10.76 11.24
N LEU A 293 7.22 -10.91 10.07
CA LEU A 293 5.88 -10.38 9.79
C LEU A 293 4.79 -11.06 10.63
N SER A 294 4.93 -12.36 10.93
CA SER A 294 4.01 -13.07 11.84
C SER A 294 4.07 -12.49 13.26
N ASN A 295 5.28 -12.17 13.75
CA ASN A 295 5.47 -11.55 15.07
C ASN A 295 4.96 -10.11 15.10
N TYR A 296 5.21 -9.34 14.03
CA TYR A 296 4.62 -8.02 13.87
C TYR A 296 3.09 -8.09 13.94
N ASN A 297 2.45 -8.95 13.15
CA ASN A 297 0.99 -9.03 13.10
C ASN A 297 0.38 -9.33 14.48
N LYS A 298 0.95 -10.28 15.23
CA LYS A 298 0.47 -10.63 16.58
C LYS A 298 0.62 -9.48 17.57
N SER A 299 1.75 -8.77 17.54
CA SER A 299 1.99 -7.66 18.47
C SER A 299 1.21 -6.40 18.08
N ALA A 300 1.06 -6.13 16.79
CA ALA A 300 0.29 -5.00 16.26
C ALA A 300 -1.19 -5.11 16.62
N GLU A 301 -1.81 -6.30 16.53
CA GLU A 301 -3.21 -6.50 16.94
C GLU A 301 -3.46 -6.11 18.41
N VAL A 302 -2.49 -6.31 19.30
CA VAL A 302 -2.58 -5.91 20.72
C VAL A 302 -2.42 -4.41 20.89
N VAL A 303 -1.35 -3.85 20.33
CA VAL A 303 -1.02 -2.42 20.52
C VAL A 303 -2.05 -1.51 19.86
N TRP A 304 -2.55 -1.88 18.67
CA TRP A 304 -3.57 -1.12 17.96
C TRP A 304 -4.94 -1.23 18.64
N TYR A 305 -5.28 -2.38 19.24
CA TYR A 305 -6.48 -2.52 20.06
C TYR A 305 -6.46 -1.58 21.27
N GLU A 306 -5.35 -1.53 22.00
CA GLU A 306 -5.21 -0.65 23.17
C GLU A 306 -5.36 0.83 22.80
N TYR A 307 -4.78 1.25 21.68
CA TYR A 307 -4.95 2.60 21.16
C TYR A 307 -6.39 2.87 20.71
N ALA A 308 -7.01 1.95 19.96
CA ALA A 308 -8.39 2.09 19.50
C ALA A 308 -9.37 2.25 20.68
N GLU A 309 -9.21 1.47 21.75
CA GLU A 309 -10.01 1.60 22.98
C GLU A 309 -9.82 2.94 23.69
N ALA A 310 -8.57 3.40 23.83
CA ALA A 310 -8.30 4.69 24.46
C ALA A 310 -8.85 5.86 23.62
N SER A 311 -8.70 5.79 22.29
CA SER A 311 -9.25 6.77 21.35
C SER A 311 -10.77 6.78 21.35
N TRP A 312 -11.41 5.61 21.40
CA TRP A 312 -12.86 5.48 21.55
C TRP A 312 -13.36 6.10 22.86
N ALA A 313 -12.67 5.85 23.97
CA ALA A 313 -13.02 6.41 25.28
C ALA A 313 -12.97 7.94 25.28
N TYR A 314 -11.98 8.54 24.62
CA TYR A 314 -11.91 9.99 24.43
C TYR A 314 -13.02 10.53 23.52
N ASN A 315 -13.22 9.92 22.34
CA ASN A 315 -14.20 10.37 21.36
C ASN A 315 -15.66 10.26 21.85
N THR A 316 -15.94 9.32 22.76
CA THR A 316 -17.25 9.13 23.38
C THR A 316 -17.37 9.75 24.77
N ASN A 317 -16.31 10.35 25.31
CA ASN A 317 -16.31 11.07 26.59
C ASN A 317 -15.10 12.03 26.65
N ILE A 318 -15.29 13.25 26.17
CA ILE A 318 -14.21 14.24 26.03
C ILE A 318 -13.83 14.78 27.41
N THR A 319 -12.70 14.33 27.95
CA THR A 319 -12.10 14.80 29.21
C THR A 319 -10.58 14.83 29.09
N GLU A 320 -9.91 15.67 29.89
CA GLU A 320 -8.44 15.73 29.90
C GLU A 320 -7.82 14.37 30.29
N ALA A 321 -8.42 13.67 31.26
CA ALA A 321 -7.95 12.34 31.67
C ALA A 321 -8.00 11.31 30.53
N ASN A 322 -9.09 11.28 29.74
CA ASN A 322 -9.18 10.39 28.59
C ASN A 322 -8.23 10.82 27.46
N LYS A 323 -8.02 12.13 27.29
CA LYS A 323 -7.05 12.68 26.33
C LYS A 323 -5.64 12.22 26.66
N ASP A 324 -5.22 12.34 27.91
CA ASP A 324 -3.89 11.91 28.36
C ASP A 324 -3.67 10.40 28.14
N VAL A 325 -4.66 9.57 28.46
CA VAL A 325 -4.60 8.12 28.22
C VAL A 325 -4.50 7.81 26.72
N MET A 326 -5.28 8.49 25.88
CA MET A 326 -5.22 8.33 24.43
C MET A 326 -3.85 8.72 23.87
N LEU A 327 -3.28 9.84 24.33
CA LEU A 327 -1.95 10.30 23.89
C LEU A 327 -0.84 9.33 24.33
N ASP A 328 -0.90 8.80 25.55
CA ASP A 328 0.04 7.78 26.03
C ASP A 328 -0.01 6.50 25.16
N LYS A 329 -1.21 6.00 24.86
CA LYS A 329 -1.38 4.84 23.98
C LYS A 329 -0.97 5.12 22.53
N ASN A 330 -1.16 6.34 22.04
CA ASN A 330 -0.67 6.75 20.72
C ASN A 330 0.87 6.72 20.66
N LEU A 331 1.55 7.16 21.72
CA LEU A 331 3.02 7.09 21.81
C LEU A 331 3.52 5.64 21.85
N ALA A 332 2.85 4.77 22.61
CA ALA A 332 3.18 3.33 22.63
C ALA A 332 3.02 2.68 21.25
N MET A 333 1.91 2.98 20.56
CA MET A 333 1.68 2.53 19.17
C MET A 333 2.74 3.07 18.22
N SER A 334 3.09 4.35 18.34
CA SER A 334 4.12 4.97 17.51
C SER A 334 5.50 4.36 17.72
N ALA A 335 5.89 4.06 18.95
CA ALA A 335 7.14 3.39 19.27
C ALA A 335 7.21 1.98 18.66
N HIS A 336 6.09 1.23 18.70
CA HIS A 336 5.97 -0.07 18.05
C HIS A 336 6.12 0.04 16.52
N THR A 337 5.42 0.99 15.90
CA THR A 337 5.53 1.27 14.45
C THR A 337 6.96 1.63 14.06
N LEU A 338 7.63 2.50 14.83
CA LEU A 338 9.03 2.86 14.58
C LEU A 338 9.97 1.65 14.67
N GLN A 339 9.84 0.84 15.73
CA GLN A 339 10.67 -0.34 15.94
C GLN A 339 10.54 -1.33 14.77
N TYR A 340 9.32 -1.73 14.43
CA TYR A 340 9.09 -2.72 13.38
C TYR A 340 9.35 -2.17 11.99
N GLY A 341 9.02 -0.90 11.74
CA GLY A 341 9.29 -0.28 10.45
C GLY A 341 10.78 -0.12 10.16
N MET A 342 11.60 0.22 11.18
CA MET A 342 13.06 0.24 11.04
C MET A 342 13.63 -1.15 10.79
N GLN A 343 13.09 -2.19 11.44
CA GLN A 343 13.49 -3.57 11.15
C GLN A 343 13.07 -3.99 9.73
N ALA A 344 11.89 -3.59 9.26
CA ALA A 344 11.42 -3.88 7.91
C ALA A 344 12.33 -3.26 6.83
N ARG A 345 12.90 -2.07 7.08
CA ARG A 345 13.88 -1.42 6.17
C ARG A 345 15.18 -2.19 6.00
N ASN A 346 15.48 -3.13 6.90
CA ASN A 346 16.65 -4.01 6.79
C ASN A 346 16.41 -5.21 5.86
N TYR A 347 15.21 -5.41 5.30
CA TYR A 347 14.96 -6.49 4.35
C TYR A 347 15.13 -6.02 2.90
N ASP A 348 15.81 -6.83 2.10
CA ASP A 348 15.77 -6.73 0.64
C ASP A 348 14.78 -7.77 0.11
N TYR A 349 13.57 -7.30 -0.20
CA TYR A 349 12.46 -8.14 -0.65
C TYR A 349 12.33 -8.20 -2.18
N SER A 350 13.28 -7.65 -2.94
CA SER A 350 13.21 -7.57 -4.41
C SER A 350 13.13 -8.94 -5.10
N ASP A 351 13.74 -9.98 -4.51
CA ASP A 351 13.75 -11.36 -5.05
C ASP A 351 12.78 -12.33 -4.35
N PHE A 352 11.98 -11.85 -3.39
CA PHE A 352 11.05 -12.72 -2.65
C PHE A 352 9.98 -13.28 -3.58
N GLN A 353 9.58 -14.54 -3.39
CA GLN A 353 8.61 -15.19 -4.27
C GLN A 353 7.17 -14.79 -3.94
N SER A 354 6.87 -14.47 -2.68
CA SER A 354 5.58 -14.04 -2.18
C SER A 354 5.34 -12.55 -2.44
N PRO A 355 4.43 -12.17 -3.36
CA PRO A 355 4.09 -10.76 -3.59
C PRO A 355 3.42 -10.13 -2.36
N GLU A 356 2.79 -10.97 -1.53
CA GLU A 356 2.18 -10.58 -0.27
C GLU A 356 3.25 -10.09 0.72
N THR A 357 4.28 -10.90 0.94
CA THR A 357 5.41 -10.58 1.84
C THR A 357 6.11 -9.31 1.38
N GLN A 358 6.36 -9.16 0.07
CA GLN A 358 6.92 -7.92 -0.50
C GLN A 358 6.06 -6.69 -0.20
N ARG A 359 4.73 -6.80 -0.37
CA ARG A 359 3.79 -5.69 -0.17
C ARG A 359 3.69 -5.30 1.31
N ILE A 360 3.64 -6.28 2.22
CA ILE A 360 3.63 -6.03 3.67
C ILE A 360 4.93 -5.35 4.09
N LEU A 361 6.10 -5.84 3.64
CA LEU A 361 7.38 -5.20 3.98
C LEU A 361 7.49 -3.77 3.45
N ARG A 362 7.02 -3.52 2.21
CA ARG A 362 6.95 -2.18 1.65
C ARG A 362 6.11 -1.26 2.54
N LYS A 363 4.87 -1.64 2.86
CA LYS A 363 3.98 -0.85 3.73
C LYS A 363 4.57 -0.65 5.12
N LEU A 364 5.11 -1.70 5.74
CA LEU A 364 5.69 -1.62 7.09
C LEU A 364 6.93 -0.72 7.14
N SER A 365 7.70 -0.63 6.04
CA SER A 365 8.87 0.24 5.95
C SER A 365 8.52 1.75 5.89
N GLU A 366 7.25 2.07 5.64
CA GLU A 366 6.69 3.42 5.73
C GLU A 366 6.21 3.68 7.17
N ILE A 367 7.03 4.40 7.95
CA ILE A 367 6.87 4.59 9.39
C ILE A 367 5.95 5.79 9.71
N ASP A 368 5.55 6.54 8.67
CA ASP A 368 4.71 7.75 8.73
C ASP A 368 5.18 8.73 9.83
N LYS A 369 4.28 9.21 10.69
CA LYS A 369 4.58 10.21 11.73
C LYS A 369 5.50 9.67 12.82
N ALA A 370 5.63 8.35 12.96
CA ALA A 370 6.56 7.75 13.92
C ALA A 370 8.03 7.90 13.52
N ALA A 371 8.31 8.40 12.30
CA ALA A 371 9.66 8.80 11.92
C ALA A 371 10.13 10.11 12.58
N LEU A 372 9.21 10.94 13.11
CA LEU A 372 9.56 12.18 13.80
C LEU A 372 10.34 11.90 15.10
N PRO A 373 11.32 12.74 15.46
CA PRO A 373 11.91 12.73 16.80
C PRO A 373 10.83 12.83 17.88
N GLU A 374 11.01 12.15 19.01
CA GLU A 374 9.98 12.01 20.07
C GLU A 374 9.39 13.36 20.52
N VAL A 375 10.21 14.40 20.66
CA VAL A 375 9.76 15.76 21.05
C VAL A 375 8.82 16.36 20.00
N GLU A 376 9.18 16.24 18.72
CA GLU A 376 8.38 16.75 17.60
C GLU A 376 7.12 15.90 17.38
N GLN A 377 7.19 14.60 17.66
CA GLN A 377 6.02 13.72 17.63
C GLN A 377 5.00 14.08 18.71
N LYS A 378 5.46 14.35 19.95
CA LYS A 378 4.59 14.84 21.03
C LYS A 378 3.96 16.17 20.67
N GLU A 379 4.74 17.09 20.10
CA GLU A 379 4.24 18.37 19.59
C GLU A 379 3.17 18.16 18.51
N TYR A 380 3.43 17.29 17.53
CA TYR A 380 2.49 16.95 16.45
C TYR A 380 1.16 16.41 17.00
N ASN A 381 1.23 15.41 17.89
CA ASN A 381 0.05 14.80 18.50
C ASN A 381 -0.78 15.80 19.31
N GLN A 382 -0.11 16.68 20.07
CA GLN A 382 -0.80 17.74 20.80
C GLN A 382 -1.47 18.75 19.86
N ILE A 383 -0.78 19.19 18.81
CA ILE A 383 -1.32 20.14 17.83
C ILE A 383 -2.57 19.55 17.16
N LEU A 384 -2.53 18.28 16.74
CA LEU A 384 -3.66 17.61 16.11
C LEU A 384 -4.85 17.55 17.07
N SER A 385 -4.63 17.06 18.30
CA SER A 385 -5.67 16.99 19.33
C SER A 385 -6.26 18.36 19.67
N ASP A 386 -5.43 19.40 19.77
CA ASP A 386 -5.88 20.78 20.02
C ASP A 386 -6.76 21.30 18.87
N MET A 387 -6.36 21.08 17.61
CA MET A 387 -7.14 21.51 16.45
C MET A 387 -8.50 20.81 16.39
N GLU A 388 -8.55 19.51 16.65
CA GLU A 388 -9.80 18.73 16.74
C GLU A 388 -10.68 19.19 17.90
N THR A 389 -10.07 19.49 19.06
CA THR A 389 -10.80 19.97 20.24
C THR A 389 -11.41 21.34 19.97
N ILE A 390 -10.62 22.28 19.43
CA ILE A 390 -11.10 23.63 19.05
C ILE A 390 -12.31 23.52 18.12
N TYR A 391 -12.23 22.64 17.12
CA TYR A 391 -13.35 22.41 16.21
C TYR A 391 -14.58 21.85 16.94
N SER A 392 -14.40 20.81 17.76
CA SER A 392 -15.51 20.05 18.34
C SER A 392 -16.27 20.81 19.44
N VAL A 393 -15.61 21.71 20.16
CA VAL A 393 -16.21 22.46 21.29
C VAL A 393 -16.58 23.89 20.94
N ALA A 394 -16.29 24.36 19.72
CA ALA A 394 -16.60 25.72 19.29
C ALA A 394 -18.11 25.99 19.34
N LYS A 395 -18.47 27.20 19.79
CA LYS A 395 -19.85 27.69 19.85
C LYS A 395 -19.92 29.12 19.32
N VAL A 396 -21.03 29.45 18.67
CA VAL A 396 -21.30 30.78 18.12
C VAL A 396 -22.37 31.45 18.96
N CYS A 397 -22.05 32.60 19.55
CA CYS A 397 -22.93 33.24 20.53
C CYS A 397 -23.69 34.45 19.97
N ARG A 398 -25.00 34.54 20.28
CA ARG A 398 -25.83 35.74 20.11
C ARG A 398 -25.69 36.64 21.34
N ASN A 399 -25.77 37.96 21.13
CA ASN A 399 -25.88 38.99 22.19
C ASN A 399 -24.85 38.90 23.34
N GLY A 400 -23.56 38.73 23.02
CA GLY A 400 -22.48 38.81 24.02
C GLY A 400 -22.51 37.68 25.07
N ASN A 401 -22.53 36.43 24.60
CA ASN A 401 -22.39 35.17 25.37
C ASN A 401 -23.64 34.64 26.11
N LYS A 402 -24.84 35.14 25.83
CA LYS A 402 -26.06 34.64 26.51
C LYS A 402 -26.70 33.42 25.85
N ASP A 403 -26.51 33.25 24.55
CA ASP A 403 -27.09 32.17 23.76
C ASP A 403 -26.05 31.66 22.77
N CYS A 404 -25.39 30.53 23.10
CA CYS A 404 -24.24 30.00 22.37
C CYS A 404 -24.58 28.67 21.71
N LEU A 405 -24.53 28.67 20.38
CA LEU A 405 -24.98 27.57 19.53
C LEU A 405 -23.77 26.74 19.09
N PRO A 406 -23.69 25.43 19.44
CA PRO A 406 -22.71 24.53 18.85
C PRO A 406 -23.01 24.28 17.36
N LEU A 407 -22.06 23.65 16.65
CA LEU A 407 -22.28 23.25 15.25
C LEU A 407 -23.50 22.32 15.12
N ASP A 408 -23.49 21.21 15.85
CA ASP A 408 -24.54 20.19 15.81
C ASP A 408 -25.31 20.11 17.14
N PRO A 409 -26.66 20.16 17.12
CA PRO A 409 -27.50 20.32 15.93
C PRO A 409 -27.75 21.78 15.51
N ASP A 410 -27.46 22.77 16.37
CA ASP A 410 -28.06 24.11 16.29
C ASP A 410 -27.70 24.90 15.02
N LEU A 411 -26.41 25.11 14.71
CA LEU A 411 -26.01 25.86 13.52
C LEU A 411 -26.30 25.09 12.23
N THR A 412 -26.18 23.76 12.25
CA THR A 412 -26.56 22.88 11.15
C THR A 412 -28.05 23.01 10.84
N GLU A 413 -28.91 23.05 11.86
CA GLU A 413 -30.36 23.25 11.71
C GLU A 413 -30.69 24.64 11.14
N ILE A 414 -30.03 25.70 11.61
CA ILE A 414 -30.20 27.05 11.07
C ILE A 414 -29.91 27.06 9.56
N LEU A 415 -28.77 26.51 9.14
CA LEU A 415 -28.42 26.50 7.72
C LEU A 415 -29.30 25.60 6.87
N ALA A 416 -29.82 24.50 7.44
CA ALA A 416 -30.73 23.61 6.73
C ALA A 416 -32.12 24.24 6.54
N LYS A 417 -32.67 24.86 7.58
CA LYS A 417 -34.09 25.28 7.61
C LYS A 417 -34.32 26.77 7.36
N SER A 418 -33.40 27.65 7.78
CA SER A 418 -33.59 29.08 7.62
C SER A 418 -33.55 29.47 6.15
N ARG A 419 -34.33 30.50 5.82
CA ARG A 419 -34.38 31.12 4.49
C ARG A 419 -34.19 32.64 4.59
N ASP A 420 -33.70 33.10 5.74
CA ASP A 420 -33.34 34.48 6.01
C ASP A 420 -31.85 34.68 5.70
N TYR A 421 -31.53 35.66 4.84
CA TYR A 421 -30.16 35.87 4.37
C TYR A 421 -29.20 36.21 5.53
N ASP A 422 -29.63 37.06 6.46
CA ASP A 422 -28.77 37.60 7.51
C ASP A 422 -28.59 36.58 8.66
N GLU A 423 -29.59 35.74 8.95
CA GLU A 423 -29.45 34.63 9.89
C GLU A 423 -28.50 33.55 9.36
N LEU A 424 -28.61 33.19 8.08
CA LEU A 424 -27.68 32.27 7.42
C LEU A 424 -26.26 32.84 7.44
N LEU A 425 -26.11 34.16 7.19
CA LEU A 425 -24.82 34.84 7.24
C LEU A 425 -24.22 34.82 8.65
N PHE A 426 -25.03 35.09 9.68
CA PHE A 426 -24.62 35.01 11.08
C PHE A 426 -24.03 33.64 11.42
N ALA A 427 -24.75 32.55 11.09
CA ALA A 427 -24.29 31.20 11.38
C ALA A 427 -23.00 30.87 10.60
N TRP A 428 -22.96 31.21 9.31
CA TRP A 428 -21.84 30.92 8.43
C TRP A 428 -20.55 31.65 8.83
N GLN A 429 -20.64 32.94 9.12
CA GLN A 429 -19.50 33.77 9.51
C GLN A 429 -19.06 33.44 10.93
N GLY A 430 -20.02 33.39 11.86
CA GLY A 430 -19.74 33.08 13.26
C GLY A 430 -19.01 31.76 13.43
N TRP A 431 -19.38 30.73 12.67
CA TRP A 431 -18.68 29.44 12.73
C TRP A 431 -17.22 29.54 12.29
N ARG A 432 -16.92 30.27 11.21
CA ARG A 432 -15.55 30.48 10.72
C ARG A 432 -14.69 31.27 11.70
N ASP A 433 -15.29 32.25 12.37
CA ASP A 433 -14.61 33.08 13.35
C ASP A 433 -14.36 32.32 14.67
N ALA A 434 -15.29 31.46 15.09
CA ALA A 434 -15.19 30.67 16.31
C ALA A 434 -14.29 29.43 16.17
N SER A 435 -14.20 28.83 14.97
CA SER A 435 -13.42 27.61 14.72
C SER A 435 -12.19 27.88 13.86
N GLY A 436 -12.37 28.09 12.56
CA GLY A 436 -11.30 28.19 11.56
C GLY A 436 -10.21 29.20 11.94
N LYS A 437 -10.61 30.42 12.33
CA LYS A 437 -9.69 31.47 12.76
C LYS A 437 -8.78 31.05 13.93
N GLN A 438 -9.30 30.27 14.88
CA GLN A 438 -8.54 29.78 16.05
C GLN A 438 -7.52 28.69 15.67
N ILE A 439 -7.78 27.95 14.59
CA ILE A 439 -6.93 26.85 14.12
C ILE A 439 -5.72 27.35 13.32
N ARG A 440 -5.82 28.53 12.69
CA ARG A 440 -4.84 29.05 11.72
C ARG A 440 -3.38 28.93 12.17
N GLY A 441 -3.07 29.39 13.38
CA GLY A 441 -1.70 29.41 13.90
C GLY A 441 -1.13 28.00 14.11
N LYS A 442 -1.96 27.07 14.59
CA LYS A 442 -1.58 25.66 14.79
C LYS A 442 -1.39 24.93 13.46
N PHE A 443 -2.21 25.26 12.46
CA PHE A 443 -2.16 24.60 11.15
C PHE A 443 -0.82 24.81 10.43
N LYS A 444 -0.21 25.98 10.55
CA LYS A 444 1.14 26.25 9.99
C LYS A 444 2.17 25.25 10.54
N ARG A 445 2.25 25.11 11.86
CA ARG A 445 3.19 24.20 12.52
C ARG A 445 2.86 22.74 12.22
N TYR A 446 1.57 22.40 12.12
CA TYR A 446 1.13 21.09 11.66
C TYR A 446 1.66 20.77 10.25
N VAL A 447 1.59 21.69 9.28
CA VAL A 447 2.10 21.47 7.92
C VAL A 447 3.60 21.19 7.92
N GLU A 448 4.38 21.96 8.69
CA GLU A 448 5.83 21.78 8.83
C GLU A 448 6.19 20.37 9.33
N LEU A 449 5.59 19.95 10.45
CA LEU A 449 5.85 18.64 11.06
C LEU A 449 5.38 17.50 10.16
N THR A 450 4.22 17.67 9.53
CA THR A 450 3.63 16.68 8.63
C THR A 450 4.50 16.46 7.39
N ASN A 451 5.03 17.53 6.78
CA ASN A 451 5.96 17.44 5.66
C ASN A 451 7.31 16.86 6.07
N LYS A 452 7.83 17.22 7.24
CA LYS A 452 9.05 16.62 7.77
C LYS A 452 8.91 15.10 7.93
N ALA A 453 7.78 14.63 8.47
CA ALA A 453 7.50 13.20 8.55
C ALA A 453 7.45 12.52 7.17
N ALA A 454 6.83 13.15 6.17
CA ALA A 454 6.79 12.62 4.81
C ALA A 454 8.20 12.50 4.19
N GLN A 455 9.04 13.52 4.38
CA GLN A 455 10.43 13.54 3.91
C GLN A 455 11.29 12.45 4.55
N LEU A 456 11.12 12.20 5.85
CA LEU A 456 11.79 11.10 6.55
C LEU A 456 11.36 9.70 6.07
N ASN A 457 10.25 9.62 5.33
CA ASN A 457 9.77 8.41 4.68
C ASN A 457 10.03 8.39 3.15
N GLY A 458 10.81 9.34 2.62
CA GLY A 458 11.20 9.35 1.21
C GLY A 458 10.20 10.02 0.27
N TYR A 459 9.19 10.71 0.80
CA TYR A 459 8.23 11.49 0.00
C TYR A 459 8.61 12.97 -0.03
N ALA A 460 8.29 13.69 -1.11
CA ALA A 460 8.61 15.11 -1.23
C ALA A 460 7.87 15.98 -0.19
N ASP A 461 6.59 15.65 0.03
CA ASP A 461 5.65 16.33 0.91
C ASP A 461 4.55 15.36 1.35
N ASN A 462 3.72 15.77 2.31
CA ASN A 462 2.64 14.92 2.82
C ASN A 462 1.51 14.68 1.80
N GLY A 463 1.32 15.59 0.84
CA GLY A 463 0.39 15.37 -0.26
C GLY A 463 0.84 14.19 -1.12
N ALA A 464 2.12 14.12 -1.47
CA ALA A 464 2.69 12.99 -2.20
C ALA A 464 2.54 11.67 -1.43
N TYR A 465 2.74 11.68 -0.10
CA TYR A 465 2.48 10.53 0.76
C TYR A 465 1.02 10.08 0.71
N TRP A 466 0.05 10.98 0.88
CA TRP A 466 -1.37 10.63 0.80
C TRP A 466 -1.80 10.09 -0.57
N ARG A 467 -1.24 10.64 -1.66
CA ARG A 467 -1.54 10.16 -3.01
C ARG A 467 -0.94 8.77 -3.28
N SER A 468 0.13 8.37 -2.59
CA SER A 468 0.76 7.06 -2.76
C SER A 468 -0.16 5.90 -2.35
N TRP A 469 -1.13 6.14 -1.45
CA TRP A 469 -2.11 5.14 -1.00
C TRP A 469 -3.01 4.61 -2.12
N TYR A 470 -3.10 5.33 -3.24
CA TYR A 470 -3.82 4.90 -4.44
C TYR A 470 -2.95 4.10 -5.40
N GLU A 471 -1.64 3.99 -5.17
CA GLU A 471 -0.68 3.26 -6.02
C GLU A 471 -0.83 3.61 -7.52
N THR A 472 -1.19 4.86 -7.80
CA THR A 472 -1.54 5.36 -9.14
C THR A 472 -0.71 6.61 -9.43
N PRO A 473 0.38 6.49 -10.21
CA PRO A 473 1.25 7.63 -10.51
C PRO A 473 0.53 8.81 -11.18
N THR A 474 -0.57 8.55 -11.88
CA THR A 474 -1.36 9.53 -12.64
C THR A 474 -2.54 10.10 -11.86
N LEU A 475 -2.66 9.82 -10.55
CA LEU A 475 -3.87 10.11 -9.77
C LEU A 475 -4.38 11.55 -9.94
N GLU A 476 -3.50 12.56 -9.87
CA GLU A 476 -3.89 13.97 -10.01
C GLU A 476 -4.57 14.25 -11.37
N THR A 477 -4.01 13.72 -12.46
CA THR A 477 -4.58 13.87 -13.80
C THR A 477 -5.85 13.05 -13.97
N ASP A 478 -5.90 11.84 -13.42
CA ASP A 478 -7.07 10.96 -13.51
C ASP A 478 -8.28 11.59 -12.80
N VAL A 479 -8.10 12.17 -11.60
CA VAL A 479 -9.21 12.84 -10.88
C VAL A 479 -9.62 14.16 -11.53
N GLU A 480 -8.69 14.90 -12.15
CA GLU A 480 -9.01 16.12 -12.90
C GLU A 480 -9.83 15.79 -14.16
N GLN A 481 -9.44 14.76 -14.91
CA GLN A 481 -10.20 14.30 -16.07
C GLN A 481 -11.62 13.86 -15.68
N LEU A 482 -11.78 13.08 -14.61
CA LEU A 482 -13.10 12.71 -14.10
C LEU A 482 -13.95 13.93 -13.75
N TYR A 483 -13.34 14.95 -13.14
CA TYR A 483 -14.04 16.19 -12.83
C TYR A 483 -14.47 16.95 -14.10
N GLU A 484 -13.62 17.04 -15.12
CA GLU A 484 -13.94 17.66 -16.41
C GLU A 484 -15.10 16.95 -17.11
N GLU A 485 -15.13 15.61 -17.11
CA GLU A 485 -16.25 14.81 -17.65
C GLU A 485 -17.58 15.09 -16.94
N LEU A 486 -17.54 15.39 -15.64
CA LEU A 486 -18.71 15.65 -14.80
C LEU A 486 -19.15 17.13 -14.80
N GLN A 487 -18.27 18.03 -15.25
CA GLN A 487 -18.48 19.48 -15.22
C GLN A 487 -19.77 19.92 -15.94
N PRO A 488 -20.14 19.40 -17.13
CA PRO A 488 -21.36 19.84 -17.82
C PRO A 488 -22.64 19.65 -17.00
N LEU A 489 -22.73 18.56 -16.24
CA LEU A 489 -23.87 18.29 -15.36
C LEU A 489 -23.87 19.27 -14.17
N TYR A 490 -22.72 19.46 -13.53
CA TYR A 490 -22.60 20.42 -12.42
C TYR A 490 -22.96 21.85 -12.84
N LEU A 491 -22.49 22.32 -14.00
CA LEU A 491 -22.78 23.68 -14.48
C LEU A 491 -24.28 23.89 -14.75
N ASN A 492 -24.98 22.87 -15.26
CA ASN A 492 -26.42 22.92 -15.46
C ASN A 492 -27.18 22.94 -14.13
N LEU A 493 -26.77 22.12 -13.17
CA LEU A 493 -27.35 22.11 -11.82
C LEU A 493 -27.13 23.47 -11.12
N HIS A 494 -25.90 23.99 -11.16
CA HIS A 494 -25.53 25.28 -10.59
C HIS A 494 -26.38 26.43 -11.15
N ALA A 495 -26.54 26.51 -12.48
CA ALA A 495 -27.35 27.55 -13.11
C ALA A 495 -28.82 27.50 -12.68
N TYR A 496 -29.41 26.29 -12.62
CA TYR A 496 -30.78 26.08 -12.15
C TYR A 496 -30.96 26.53 -10.70
N VAL A 497 -30.04 26.12 -9.81
CA VAL A 497 -30.05 26.49 -8.39
C VAL A 497 -29.88 27.99 -8.22
N ARG A 498 -28.94 28.61 -8.95
CA ARG A 498 -28.72 30.06 -8.91
C ARG A 498 -29.97 30.85 -9.28
N ARG A 499 -30.74 30.39 -10.28
CA ARG A 499 -32.03 31.02 -10.65
C ARG A 499 -33.06 30.91 -9.54
N ALA A 500 -33.17 29.76 -8.88
CA ALA A 500 -34.10 29.59 -7.77
C ALA A 500 -33.72 30.48 -6.58
N LEU A 501 -32.43 30.57 -6.25
CA LEU A 501 -31.93 31.49 -5.22
C LEU A 501 -32.19 32.96 -5.61
N TYR A 502 -32.04 33.33 -6.88
CA TYR A 502 -32.39 34.66 -7.37
C TYR A 502 -33.88 34.98 -7.15
N LYS A 503 -34.79 34.03 -7.43
CA LYS A 503 -36.22 34.20 -7.17
C LYS A 503 -36.52 34.41 -5.69
N LYS A 504 -35.73 33.79 -4.79
CA LYS A 504 -35.90 33.88 -3.34
C LYS A 504 -35.29 35.14 -2.72
N TYR A 505 -34.04 35.46 -3.07
CA TYR A 505 -33.23 36.49 -2.40
C TYR A 505 -33.08 37.80 -3.21
N GLY A 506 -33.47 37.80 -4.49
CA GLY A 506 -33.45 38.98 -5.35
C GLY A 506 -32.09 39.29 -5.98
N ASP A 507 -32.09 40.30 -6.85
CA ASP A 507 -30.97 40.72 -7.69
C ASP A 507 -29.81 41.37 -6.93
N LYS A 508 -30.10 42.02 -5.81
CA LYS A 508 -29.08 42.60 -4.92
C LYS A 508 -28.20 41.53 -4.27
N LYS A 509 -28.72 40.32 -4.09
CA LYS A 509 -28.05 39.23 -3.37
C LYS A 509 -27.58 38.10 -4.27
N ILE A 510 -28.08 38.01 -5.50
CA ILE A 510 -27.72 36.98 -6.47
C ILE A 510 -27.53 37.59 -7.86
N ASN A 511 -26.37 37.34 -8.48
CA ASN A 511 -26.14 37.64 -9.88
C ASN A 511 -26.33 36.39 -10.73
N LEU A 512 -27.24 36.43 -11.70
CA LEU A 512 -27.56 35.31 -12.61
C LEU A 512 -26.40 34.90 -13.54
N LYS A 513 -25.33 35.69 -13.63
CA LYS A 513 -24.11 35.41 -14.38
C LYS A 513 -22.86 35.31 -13.49
N GLY A 514 -23.04 35.45 -12.17
CA GLY A 514 -21.96 35.43 -11.18
C GLY A 514 -21.98 34.16 -10.31
N PRO A 515 -21.02 34.04 -9.38
CA PRO A 515 -20.99 32.96 -8.40
C PRO A 515 -22.15 33.04 -7.38
N ILE A 516 -22.46 31.92 -6.70
CA ILE A 516 -23.47 31.87 -5.64
C ILE A 516 -22.83 32.19 -4.28
N PRO A 517 -23.43 33.04 -3.42
CA PRO A 517 -22.97 33.24 -2.05
C PRO A 517 -22.98 31.94 -1.23
N ALA A 518 -21.84 31.59 -0.64
CA ALA A 518 -21.59 30.25 -0.06
C ALA A 518 -22.43 29.84 1.17
N HIS A 519 -23.26 30.73 1.71
CA HIS A 519 -24.07 30.51 2.92
C HIS A 519 -25.54 30.16 2.61
N LEU A 520 -25.95 30.16 1.34
CA LEU A 520 -27.34 30.00 0.91
C LEU A 520 -27.72 28.58 0.47
N LEU A 521 -26.81 27.63 0.63
CA LEU A 521 -26.90 26.31 0.00
C LEU A 521 -27.26 25.20 1.00
N GLY A 522 -27.95 25.53 2.09
CA GLY A 522 -28.51 24.52 3.01
C GLY A 522 -27.49 23.82 3.93
N ASN A 523 -26.21 24.18 3.85
CA ASN A 523 -25.12 23.49 4.55
C ASN A 523 -23.96 24.45 4.87
N MET A 524 -23.28 24.26 6.01
CA MET A 524 -22.17 25.10 6.51
C MET A 524 -21.02 25.32 5.52
N TRP A 525 -20.77 24.34 4.67
CA TRP A 525 -19.70 24.36 3.68
C TRP A 525 -20.22 24.42 2.25
N ALA A 526 -21.53 24.40 2.03
CA ALA A 526 -22.15 24.23 0.73
C ALA A 526 -21.60 23.00 -0.03
N GLN A 527 -21.32 21.92 0.72
CA GLN A 527 -20.85 20.65 0.15
C GLN A 527 -21.99 19.77 -0.37
N SER A 528 -23.19 19.98 0.16
CA SER A 528 -24.44 19.33 -0.22
C SER A 528 -25.54 20.38 -0.16
N TRP A 529 -26.45 20.36 -1.14
CA TRP A 529 -27.48 21.36 -1.38
C TRP A 529 -28.90 20.77 -1.20
N SER A 530 -29.01 19.54 -0.69
CA SER A 530 -30.29 18.83 -0.51
C SER A 530 -31.25 19.58 0.42
N ASN A 531 -30.73 20.26 1.45
CA ASN A 531 -31.53 21.00 2.43
C ASN A 531 -32.29 22.23 1.88
N ILE A 532 -32.00 22.66 0.64
CA ILE A 532 -32.77 23.72 -0.04
C ILE A 532 -33.68 23.17 -1.14
N TYR A 533 -33.97 21.86 -1.12
CA TYR A 533 -34.81 21.20 -2.12
C TYR A 533 -36.22 21.80 -2.22
N ASP A 534 -36.78 22.31 -1.13
CA ASP A 534 -38.04 23.07 -1.11
C ASP A 534 -38.07 24.26 -2.08
N LEU A 535 -36.92 24.89 -2.35
CA LEU A 535 -36.78 25.98 -3.32
C LEU A 535 -36.58 25.48 -4.76
N LEU A 536 -36.27 24.20 -4.93
CA LEU A 536 -35.70 23.61 -6.15
C LEU A 536 -36.58 22.53 -6.75
N VAL A 537 -37.75 22.23 -6.17
CA VAL A 537 -38.64 21.17 -6.62
C VAL A 537 -39.03 21.37 -8.09
N PRO A 538 -38.60 20.49 -9.01
CA PRO A 538 -38.93 20.61 -10.44
C PRO A 538 -40.43 20.58 -10.71
N TYR A 539 -41.14 19.65 -10.06
CA TYR A 539 -42.58 19.43 -10.19
C TYR A 539 -43.25 19.42 -8.81
N PRO A 540 -43.72 20.58 -8.31
CA PRO A 540 -44.27 20.70 -6.94
C PRO A 540 -45.52 19.86 -6.65
N ASN A 541 -46.25 19.45 -7.69
CA ASN A 541 -47.48 18.66 -7.56
C ASN A 541 -47.24 17.14 -7.65
N ALA A 542 -46.03 16.70 -7.99
CA ALA A 542 -45.66 15.29 -8.03
C ALA A 542 -45.15 14.84 -6.65
N ALA A 543 -45.22 13.53 -6.35
CA ALA A 543 -44.77 13.00 -5.08
C ALA A 543 -43.30 13.33 -4.80
N GLN A 544 -43.00 13.66 -3.54
CA GLN A 544 -41.65 13.86 -3.04
C GLN A 544 -41.18 12.63 -2.29
N VAL A 545 -39.88 12.31 -2.40
CA VAL A 545 -39.27 11.18 -1.72
C VAL A 545 -38.64 11.69 -0.41
N ASP A 546 -39.46 11.91 0.61
CA ASP A 546 -39.01 12.14 1.99
C ASP A 546 -39.74 11.17 2.93
N ALA A 547 -38.97 10.25 3.52
CA ALA A 547 -39.48 9.26 4.46
C ALA A 547 -39.61 9.78 5.89
N THR A 548 -39.08 10.97 6.20
CA THR A 548 -39.00 11.51 7.57
C THR A 548 -40.36 11.60 8.26
N PRO A 549 -41.43 12.14 7.64
CA PRO A 549 -42.75 12.19 8.27
C PRO A 549 -43.29 10.79 8.58
N ALA A 550 -43.06 9.82 7.69
CA ALA A 550 -43.49 8.44 7.88
C ALA A 550 -42.70 7.74 8.99
N MET A 551 -41.38 7.98 9.08
CA MET A 551 -40.53 7.46 10.16
C MET A 551 -41.00 7.96 11.52
N ILE A 552 -41.27 9.26 11.65
CA ILE A 552 -41.78 9.87 12.88
C ILE A 552 -43.17 9.32 13.22
N ALA A 553 -44.10 9.29 12.26
CA ALA A 553 -45.45 8.79 12.48
C ALA A 553 -45.49 7.30 12.89
N LYS A 554 -44.51 6.52 12.45
CA LYS A 554 -44.35 5.09 12.77
C LYS A 554 -43.43 4.85 13.98
N ASN A 555 -43.06 5.89 14.72
CA ASN A 555 -42.19 5.84 15.91
C ASN A 555 -40.88 5.09 15.67
N TRP A 556 -40.20 5.39 14.56
CA TRP A 556 -38.84 4.87 14.33
C TRP A 556 -37.88 5.40 15.39
N THR A 557 -36.89 4.58 15.73
CA THR A 557 -35.80 4.92 16.65
C THR A 557 -34.46 4.75 15.93
N PRO A 558 -33.37 5.39 16.39
CA PRO A 558 -32.03 5.14 15.89
C PRO A 558 -31.70 3.65 15.85
N LYS A 559 -31.94 2.90 16.93
CA LYS A 559 -31.77 1.44 16.95
C LYS A 559 -32.48 0.73 15.79
N ARG A 560 -33.74 1.09 15.50
CA ARG A 560 -34.49 0.51 14.38
C ARG A 560 -33.84 0.83 13.04
N MET A 561 -33.32 2.05 12.84
CA MET A 561 -32.62 2.43 11.60
C MET A 561 -31.40 1.53 11.36
N PHE A 562 -30.62 1.25 12.41
CA PHE A 562 -29.50 0.30 12.34
C PHE A 562 -29.99 -1.14 12.10
N GLU A 563 -31.06 -1.60 12.75
CA GLU A 563 -31.61 -2.95 12.53
C GLU A 563 -32.09 -3.16 11.08
N GLU A 564 -32.74 -2.15 10.49
CA GLU A 564 -33.18 -2.21 9.08
C GLU A 564 -32.01 -2.25 8.10
N SER A 565 -30.94 -1.50 8.39
CA SER A 565 -29.73 -1.54 7.59
C SER A 565 -29.01 -2.90 7.73
N ASP A 566 -28.96 -3.52 8.92
CA ASP A 566 -28.40 -4.87 9.10
C ASP A 566 -29.25 -5.91 8.35
N ASN A 567 -30.58 -5.74 8.33
CA ASN A 567 -31.48 -6.54 7.49
C ASN A 567 -31.18 -6.37 5.99
N PHE A 568 -30.84 -5.16 5.54
CA PHE A 568 -30.41 -4.92 4.16
C PHE A 568 -29.16 -5.75 3.83
N PHE A 569 -28.09 -5.64 4.63
CA PHE A 569 -26.86 -6.41 4.40
C PHE A 569 -27.11 -7.92 4.42
N LYS A 570 -27.83 -8.43 5.43
CA LYS A 570 -28.20 -9.86 5.49
C LYS A 570 -29.00 -10.31 4.27
N SER A 571 -29.85 -9.46 3.71
CA SER A 571 -30.63 -9.77 2.50
C SER A 571 -29.74 -10.05 1.29
N LEU A 572 -28.56 -9.43 1.23
CA LEU A 572 -27.56 -9.66 0.18
C LEU A 572 -26.72 -10.94 0.43
N GLY A 573 -26.96 -11.67 1.52
CA GLY A 573 -26.12 -12.79 1.94
C GLY A 573 -24.80 -12.36 2.58
N LEU A 574 -24.70 -11.10 3.00
CA LEU A 574 -23.54 -10.57 3.72
C LEU A 574 -23.63 -10.90 5.22
N LEU A 575 -22.50 -10.75 5.92
CA LEU A 575 -22.38 -11.08 7.35
C LEU A 575 -23.30 -10.18 8.22
N PRO A 576 -23.97 -10.73 9.24
CA PRO A 576 -24.72 -9.93 10.20
C PRO A 576 -23.78 -9.17 11.15
N MET A 577 -24.26 -8.05 11.69
CA MET A 577 -23.53 -7.34 12.75
C MET A 577 -23.38 -8.21 14.01
N PRO A 578 -22.17 -8.32 14.62
CA PRO A 578 -21.94 -9.13 15.81
C PRO A 578 -22.65 -8.56 17.04
N GLN A 579 -22.90 -9.39 18.07
CA GLN A 579 -23.56 -8.92 19.29
C GLN A 579 -22.80 -7.77 19.98
N GLU A 580 -21.47 -7.84 19.99
CA GLU A 580 -20.59 -6.82 20.58
C GLU A 580 -20.75 -5.44 19.92
N PHE A 581 -21.11 -5.39 18.63
CA PHE A 581 -21.41 -4.14 17.93
C PHE A 581 -22.62 -3.43 18.55
N TRP A 582 -23.70 -4.17 18.84
CA TRP A 582 -24.92 -3.63 19.43
C TRP A 582 -24.71 -3.21 20.89
N ASP A 583 -23.90 -3.95 21.63
CA ASP A 583 -23.66 -3.72 23.05
C ASP A 583 -22.74 -2.50 23.29
N LYS A 584 -21.81 -2.21 22.36
CA LYS A 584 -20.75 -1.20 22.56
C LYS A 584 -20.84 0.05 21.69
N SER A 585 -21.61 0.05 20.61
CA SER A 585 -21.73 1.23 19.73
C SER A 585 -22.46 2.40 20.41
N MET A 586 -22.10 3.62 20.02
CA MET A 586 -22.80 4.85 20.44
C MET A 586 -23.65 5.33 19.26
N ILE A 587 -24.88 4.85 19.18
CA ILE A 587 -25.82 5.15 18.09
C ILE A 587 -26.74 6.34 18.37
N GLU A 588 -26.64 6.95 19.55
CA GLU A 588 -27.41 8.13 19.96
C GLU A 588 -26.53 9.06 20.79
N LYS A 589 -26.82 10.36 20.77
CA LYS A 589 -26.08 11.35 21.59
C LYS A 589 -26.41 11.15 23.09
N PRO A 590 -25.41 10.87 23.95
CA PRO A 590 -25.62 10.79 25.38
C PRO A 590 -25.92 12.18 25.96
N LYS A 591 -26.72 12.25 27.03
CA LYS A 591 -27.14 13.52 27.67
C LYS A 591 -26.19 14.02 28.76
N ASP A 592 -25.29 13.15 29.22
CA ASP A 592 -24.47 13.33 30.42
C ASP A 592 -23.01 13.67 30.14
N ARG A 593 -22.58 13.67 28.88
CA ARG A 593 -21.18 13.89 28.47
C ARG A 593 -21.05 14.53 27.10
N GLU A 594 -19.92 15.21 26.89
CA GLU A 594 -19.52 15.77 25.61
C GLU A 594 -18.85 14.68 24.74
N VAL A 595 -19.19 14.66 23.45
CA VAL A 595 -18.75 13.62 22.50
C VAL A 595 -18.45 14.22 21.14
N VAL A 596 -17.62 13.54 20.36
CA VAL A 596 -17.44 13.86 18.94
C VAL A 596 -18.63 13.29 18.16
N CYS A 597 -19.56 14.14 17.74
CA CYS A 597 -20.81 13.69 17.10
C CYS A 597 -20.68 13.25 15.64
N HIS A 598 -19.62 13.66 14.93
CA HIS A 598 -19.43 13.28 13.53
C HIS A 598 -19.43 11.76 13.36
N ALA A 599 -20.27 11.24 12.46
CA ALA A 599 -20.43 9.80 12.25
C ALA A 599 -19.08 9.15 11.89
N SER A 600 -18.80 7.98 12.49
CA SER A 600 -17.65 7.16 12.14
C SER A 600 -17.80 5.70 12.57
N ALA A 601 -17.23 4.80 11.77
CA ALA A 601 -17.09 3.38 12.06
C ALA A 601 -15.65 3.03 12.50
N TRP A 602 -15.54 2.07 13.42
CA TRP A 602 -14.28 1.72 14.10
C TRP A 602 -14.02 0.22 14.06
N ASP A 603 -12.84 -0.18 13.56
CA ASP A 603 -12.25 -1.50 13.74
C ASP A 603 -11.28 -1.45 14.93
N PHE A 604 -11.47 -2.32 15.91
CA PHE A 604 -10.61 -2.41 17.09
C PHE A 604 -9.45 -3.41 16.89
N TYR A 605 -9.25 -3.90 15.68
CA TYR A 605 -8.13 -4.73 15.23
C TYR A 605 -8.00 -6.11 15.90
N ASN A 606 -8.94 -6.47 16.77
CA ASN A 606 -8.98 -7.77 17.46
C ASN A 606 -9.86 -8.82 16.76
N ARG A 607 -10.37 -8.50 15.55
CA ARG A 607 -11.23 -9.34 14.69
C ARG A 607 -12.64 -9.61 15.22
N LYS A 608 -13.05 -8.96 16.31
CA LYS A 608 -14.33 -9.22 17.00
C LYS A 608 -15.13 -7.95 17.27
N ASP A 609 -14.43 -6.92 17.71
CA ASP A 609 -15.02 -5.67 18.18
C ASP A 609 -15.01 -4.63 17.06
N PHE A 610 -16.21 -4.25 16.65
CA PHE A 610 -16.47 -3.26 15.62
C PHE A 610 -17.59 -2.37 16.12
N ARG A 611 -17.47 -1.05 15.99
CA ARG A 611 -18.43 -0.09 16.56
C ARG A 611 -18.73 1.06 15.62
N ILE A 612 -19.88 1.69 15.80
CA ILE A 612 -20.23 2.98 15.19
C ILE A 612 -20.46 4.02 16.28
N LYS A 613 -19.98 5.24 16.03
CA LYS A 613 -20.21 6.44 16.85
C LYS A 613 -20.92 7.49 16.00
N GLN A 614 -22.24 7.63 16.20
CA GLN A 614 -23.08 8.60 15.49
C GLN A 614 -24.13 9.20 16.44
N CYS A 615 -24.31 10.53 16.39
CA CYS A 615 -25.38 11.22 17.11
C CYS A 615 -26.68 11.17 16.28
N THR A 616 -27.25 9.98 16.08
CA THR A 616 -28.32 9.74 15.11
C THR A 616 -29.62 10.46 15.45
N VAL A 617 -30.22 11.09 14.43
CA VAL A 617 -31.54 11.72 14.46
C VAL A 617 -32.50 10.94 13.55
N VAL A 618 -33.77 10.83 13.93
CA VAL A 618 -34.77 10.08 13.14
C VAL A 618 -35.24 10.92 11.95
N ASN A 619 -34.53 10.81 10.83
CA ASN A 619 -34.86 11.39 9.53
C ASN A 619 -34.28 10.53 8.39
N MET A 620 -34.63 10.87 7.13
CA MET A 620 -34.17 10.13 5.96
C MET A 620 -32.66 10.28 5.70
N ASP A 621 -32.07 11.45 5.98
CA ASP A 621 -30.64 11.71 5.78
C ASP A 621 -29.77 10.82 6.68
N ASP A 622 -30.11 10.75 7.97
CA ASP A 622 -29.43 9.89 8.94
C ASP A 622 -29.71 8.41 8.67
N LEU A 623 -30.85 8.04 8.07
CA LEU A 623 -31.08 6.66 7.61
C LEU A 623 -30.08 6.28 6.52
N ILE A 624 -29.78 7.19 5.60
CA ILE A 624 -28.74 7.03 4.59
C ILE A 624 -27.35 6.95 5.25
N THR A 625 -27.04 7.84 6.19
CA THR A 625 -25.77 7.81 6.95
C THR A 625 -25.59 6.49 7.70
N VAL A 626 -26.64 5.95 8.31
CA VAL A 626 -26.59 4.65 8.99
C VAL A 626 -26.18 3.51 8.04
N HIS A 627 -26.68 3.53 6.79
CA HIS A 627 -26.24 2.55 5.78
C HIS A 627 -24.80 2.77 5.33
N HIS A 628 -24.37 4.02 5.20
CA HIS A 628 -22.98 4.37 4.91
C HIS A 628 -22.02 3.81 5.97
N GLU A 629 -22.28 4.12 7.25
CA GLU A 629 -21.42 3.70 8.36
C GLU A 629 -21.40 2.18 8.54
N MET A 630 -22.54 1.51 8.36
CA MET A 630 -22.57 0.04 8.41
C MET A 630 -21.91 -0.61 7.20
N GLY A 631 -21.78 0.08 6.07
CA GLY A 631 -20.95 -0.39 4.97
C GLY A 631 -19.47 -0.44 5.34
N HIS A 632 -18.98 0.52 6.15
CA HIS A 632 -17.62 0.44 6.70
C HIS A 632 -17.45 -0.78 7.61
N VAL A 633 -18.39 -1.00 8.54
CA VAL A 633 -18.35 -2.19 9.42
C VAL A 633 -18.43 -3.48 8.62
N GLN A 634 -19.21 -3.50 7.54
CA GLN A 634 -19.26 -4.65 6.66
C GLN A 634 -17.92 -4.93 6.00
N TYR A 635 -17.20 -3.89 5.55
CA TYR A 635 -15.84 -4.04 5.05
C TYR A 635 -14.92 -4.63 6.13
N PHE A 636 -15.01 -4.14 7.36
CA PHE A 636 -14.23 -4.64 8.51
C PHE A 636 -14.43 -6.14 8.72
N LEU A 637 -15.70 -6.57 8.74
CA LEU A 637 -16.07 -7.97 8.91
C LEU A 637 -15.52 -8.88 7.80
N GLN A 638 -15.42 -8.38 6.57
CA GLN A 638 -14.97 -9.18 5.42
C GLN A 638 -13.46 -9.39 5.39
N TYR A 639 -12.65 -8.38 5.73
CA TYR A 639 -11.20 -8.48 5.69
C TYR A 639 -10.56 -8.83 7.04
N LYS A 640 -11.34 -9.03 8.11
CA LYS A 640 -10.83 -9.24 9.48
C LYS A 640 -9.78 -10.36 9.61
N ASP A 641 -9.76 -11.30 8.66
CA ASP A 641 -8.83 -12.42 8.65
C ASP A 641 -7.52 -12.14 7.91
N GLN A 642 -7.43 -11.01 7.19
CA GLN A 642 -6.19 -10.51 6.59
C GLN A 642 -5.16 -10.08 7.66
N PRO A 643 -3.86 -10.06 7.32
CA PRO A 643 -2.86 -9.33 8.08
C PRO A 643 -3.28 -7.89 8.34
N ILE A 644 -2.91 -7.33 9.50
CA ILE A 644 -3.39 -6.03 9.97
C ILE A 644 -3.12 -4.91 8.96
N LEU A 645 -1.98 -4.94 8.26
CA LEU A 645 -1.60 -3.96 7.23
C LEU A 645 -2.42 -4.05 5.93
N PHE A 646 -3.26 -5.08 5.79
CA PHE A 646 -4.21 -5.22 4.69
C PHE A 646 -5.67 -5.02 5.13
N ARG A 647 -5.93 -4.72 6.40
CA ARG A 647 -7.27 -4.40 6.91
C ARG A 647 -7.65 -2.94 6.62
N GLU A 648 -7.68 -2.63 5.34
CA GLU A 648 -8.11 -1.37 4.77
C GLU A 648 -8.88 -1.67 3.47
N GLY A 649 -9.61 -0.70 2.94
CA GLY A 649 -10.15 -0.82 1.59
C GLY A 649 -9.03 -0.92 0.55
N ALA A 650 -9.34 -1.50 -0.62
CA ALA A 650 -8.38 -1.65 -1.72
C ALA A 650 -7.65 -0.33 -2.08
N ASN A 651 -8.37 0.79 -1.97
CA ASN A 651 -7.81 2.12 -1.72
C ASN A 651 -8.80 2.89 -0.81
N PRO A 652 -8.47 4.09 -0.30
CA PRO A 652 -9.37 4.83 0.59
C PRO A 652 -10.73 5.15 -0.03
N GLY A 653 -10.81 5.38 -1.35
CA GLY A 653 -12.08 5.65 -2.04
C GLY A 653 -13.00 4.44 -2.12
N PHE A 654 -12.47 3.21 -2.20
CA PHE A 654 -13.28 1.98 -2.12
C PHE A 654 -14.01 1.87 -0.79
N HIS A 655 -13.34 2.25 0.29
CA HIS A 655 -13.90 2.09 1.63
C HIS A 655 -15.16 2.96 1.81
N GLU A 656 -15.09 4.20 1.33
CA GLU A 656 -16.19 5.17 1.31
C GLU A 656 -17.30 4.78 0.30
N ALA A 657 -16.92 4.22 -0.86
CA ALA A 657 -17.88 3.88 -1.92
C ALA A 657 -18.79 2.72 -1.57
N ILE A 658 -18.31 1.74 -0.80
CA ILE A 658 -19.12 0.61 -0.36
C ILE A 658 -20.24 1.07 0.58
N GLY A 659 -19.98 2.00 1.50
CA GLY A 659 -21.03 2.59 2.33
C GLY A 659 -22.11 3.26 1.47
N ASP A 660 -21.69 4.06 0.50
CA ASP A 660 -22.60 4.84 -0.33
C ASP A 660 -23.38 4.02 -1.37
N VAL A 661 -22.81 2.93 -1.91
CA VAL A 661 -23.49 2.18 -2.99
C VAL A 661 -24.80 1.54 -2.52
N LEU A 662 -24.88 1.18 -1.23
CA LEU A 662 -26.09 0.65 -0.63
C LEU A 662 -27.12 1.75 -0.38
N ALA A 663 -26.67 2.92 0.08
CA ALA A 663 -27.52 4.09 0.28
C ALA A 663 -28.27 4.50 -1.00
N LEU A 664 -27.66 4.30 -2.19
CA LEU A 664 -28.34 4.53 -3.47
C LEU A 664 -29.59 3.67 -3.64
N SER A 665 -29.52 2.36 -3.31
CA SER A 665 -30.69 1.47 -3.38
C SER A 665 -31.71 1.76 -2.28
N VAL A 666 -31.25 2.06 -1.07
CA VAL A 666 -32.11 2.38 0.08
C VAL A 666 -32.96 3.62 -0.16
N SER A 667 -32.40 4.60 -0.85
CA SER A 667 -33.07 5.87 -1.15
C SER A 667 -34.14 5.74 -2.24
N THR A 668 -34.26 4.59 -2.91
CA THR A 668 -35.25 4.42 -3.98
C THR A 668 -36.67 4.34 -3.43
N PRO A 669 -37.68 4.92 -4.12
CA PRO A 669 -39.08 4.76 -3.72
C PRO A 669 -39.52 3.30 -3.56
N LYS A 670 -39.01 2.41 -4.42
CA LYS A 670 -39.25 0.97 -4.38
C LYS A 670 -38.78 0.36 -3.06
N HIS A 671 -37.58 0.72 -2.62
CA HIS A 671 -37.04 0.23 -1.35
C HIS A 671 -37.83 0.79 -0.16
N LEU A 672 -38.06 2.10 -0.13
CA LEU A 672 -38.84 2.76 0.93
C LEU A 672 -40.25 2.17 1.08
N GLN A 673 -40.88 1.77 -0.01
CA GLN A 673 -42.14 1.02 0.04
C GLN A 673 -41.96 -0.36 0.69
N SER A 674 -40.91 -1.09 0.33
CA SER A 674 -40.65 -2.44 0.85
C SER A 674 -40.44 -2.49 2.37
N ILE A 675 -39.88 -1.43 2.95
CA ILE A 675 -39.68 -1.25 4.40
C ILE A 675 -40.84 -0.48 5.07
N GLY A 676 -41.92 -0.22 4.33
CA GLY A 676 -43.15 0.39 4.85
C GLY A 676 -43.04 1.86 5.19
N LEU A 677 -42.10 2.60 4.60
CA LEU A 677 -41.98 4.07 4.72
C LEU A 677 -42.69 4.83 3.60
N LEU A 678 -43.12 4.15 2.55
CA LEU A 678 -43.87 4.71 1.43
C LEU A 678 -45.11 3.84 1.12
N ASP A 679 -46.31 4.42 1.06
CA ASP A 679 -47.54 3.63 0.84
C ASP A 679 -47.73 3.26 -0.65
N LYS A 680 -47.42 4.18 -1.56
CA LYS A 680 -47.53 3.99 -3.01
C LYS A 680 -46.30 4.54 -3.72
N VAL A 681 -45.72 3.74 -4.61
CA VAL A 681 -44.68 4.18 -5.53
C VAL A 681 -45.35 4.86 -6.72
N GLU A 682 -45.14 6.17 -6.87
CA GLU A 682 -45.49 6.87 -8.10
C GLU A 682 -44.37 6.67 -9.12
N ASP A 683 -44.67 5.90 -10.17
CA ASP A 683 -43.75 5.64 -11.27
C ASP A 683 -44.09 6.53 -12.47
N ASN A 684 -43.73 7.81 -12.38
CA ASN A 684 -43.94 8.79 -13.45
C ASN A 684 -42.71 9.70 -13.63
N ALA A 685 -42.58 10.27 -14.83
CA ALA A 685 -41.41 11.06 -15.20
C ALA A 685 -41.21 12.31 -14.31
N GLU A 686 -42.28 12.93 -13.82
CA GLU A 686 -42.18 14.10 -12.94
C GLU A 686 -41.58 13.73 -11.57
N SER A 687 -42.02 12.60 -11.01
CA SER A 687 -41.51 12.05 -9.75
C SER A 687 -40.06 11.56 -9.90
N ASP A 688 -39.73 10.96 -11.04
CA ASP A 688 -38.34 10.55 -11.36
C ASP A 688 -37.40 11.76 -11.39
N ILE A 689 -37.80 12.86 -12.03
CA ILE A 689 -36.99 14.09 -12.07
C ILE A 689 -36.88 14.72 -10.68
N ASN A 690 -37.96 14.73 -9.90
CA ASN A 690 -37.93 15.19 -8.51
C ASN A 690 -36.92 14.39 -7.66
N TYR A 691 -36.93 13.05 -7.78
CA TYR A 691 -35.99 12.15 -7.10
C TYR A 691 -34.55 12.36 -7.59
N LEU A 692 -34.32 12.39 -8.90
CA LEU A 692 -32.98 12.61 -9.44
C LEU A 692 -32.42 13.97 -9.01
N MET A 693 -33.26 15.01 -8.95
CA MET A 693 -32.86 16.33 -8.44
C MET A 693 -32.43 16.25 -6.97
N SER A 694 -33.17 15.56 -6.10
CA SER A 694 -32.79 15.45 -4.68
C SER A 694 -31.44 14.75 -4.51
N ILE A 695 -31.19 13.67 -5.26
CA ILE A 695 -29.91 12.97 -5.24
C ILE A 695 -28.79 13.84 -5.86
N ALA A 696 -29.06 14.59 -6.93
CA ALA A 696 -28.06 15.44 -7.57
C ALA A 696 -27.59 16.60 -6.68
N LEU A 697 -28.50 17.18 -5.89
CA LEU A 697 -28.17 18.23 -4.94
C LEU A 697 -27.23 17.75 -3.83
N ASP A 698 -27.16 16.45 -3.57
CA ASP A 698 -26.13 15.88 -2.70
C ASP A 698 -24.91 15.42 -3.51
N LYS A 699 -25.08 14.46 -4.42
CA LYS A 699 -23.98 13.77 -5.10
C LYS A 699 -23.25 14.62 -6.13
N ILE A 700 -23.96 15.39 -6.96
CA ILE A 700 -23.32 16.22 -8.00
C ILE A 700 -22.76 17.51 -7.40
N ALA A 701 -23.48 18.13 -6.48
CA ALA A 701 -23.01 19.35 -5.80
C ALA A 701 -21.73 19.14 -5.00
N PHE A 702 -21.54 17.92 -4.46
CA PHE A 702 -20.37 17.55 -3.68
C PHE A 702 -19.08 17.44 -4.51
N LEU A 703 -19.14 16.93 -5.74
CA LEU A 703 -17.96 16.61 -6.56
C LEU A 703 -16.92 17.75 -6.63
N PRO A 704 -17.27 19.00 -7.01
CA PRO A 704 -16.28 20.09 -7.03
C PRO A 704 -15.74 20.44 -5.64
N PHE A 705 -16.54 20.28 -4.57
CA PHE A 705 -16.06 20.47 -3.19
C PHE A 705 -15.06 19.38 -2.78
N GLY A 706 -15.41 18.12 -3.05
CA GLY A 706 -14.57 16.95 -2.81
C GLY A 706 -13.22 17.07 -3.51
N PHE A 707 -13.25 17.51 -4.77
CA PHE A 707 -12.06 17.73 -5.58
C PHE A 707 -11.19 18.87 -5.05
N LEU A 708 -11.77 20.06 -4.79
CA LEU A 708 -10.97 21.24 -4.44
C LEU A 708 -10.30 21.15 -3.07
N MET A 709 -10.87 20.39 -2.13
CA MET A 709 -10.36 20.25 -0.76
C MET A 709 -8.91 19.76 -0.73
N ASP A 710 -8.64 18.67 -1.46
CA ASP A 710 -7.29 18.12 -1.53
C ASP A 710 -6.42 18.81 -2.57
N GLN A 711 -6.99 19.39 -3.63
CA GLN A 711 -6.24 20.31 -4.50
C GLN A 711 -5.65 21.48 -3.71
N TRP A 712 -6.38 22.04 -2.75
CA TRP A 712 -5.87 23.07 -1.85
C TRP A 712 -4.79 22.50 -0.92
N ARG A 713 -5.07 21.39 -0.22
CA ARG A 713 -4.10 20.80 0.73
C ARG A 713 -2.81 20.33 0.08
N TRP A 714 -2.87 19.75 -1.12
CA TRP A 714 -1.68 19.35 -1.87
C TRP A 714 -0.79 20.55 -2.18
N LYS A 715 -1.38 21.67 -2.62
CA LYS A 715 -0.65 22.92 -2.85
C LYS A 715 -0.10 23.55 -1.57
N VAL A 716 -0.76 23.36 -0.43
CA VAL A 716 -0.22 23.77 0.87
C VAL A 716 0.98 22.90 1.26
N PHE A 717 0.87 21.57 1.10
CA PHE A 717 1.94 20.65 1.47
C PHE A 717 3.18 20.79 0.57
N ASP A 718 3.02 20.99 -0.73
CA ASP A 718 4.16 21.18 -1.64
C ASP A 718 4.69 22.63 -1.70
N GLY A 719 4.08 23.55 -0.95
CA GLY A 719 4.52 24.94 -0.83
C GLY A 719 4.06 25.87 -1.96
N ARG A 720 3.28 25.41 -2.95
CA ARG A 720 2.65 26.28 -3.96
C ARG A 720 1.66 27.29 -3.35
N THR A 721 1.14 27.03 -2.16
CA THR A 721 0.29 27.94 -1.40
C THR A 721 0.98 28.26 -0.05
N PRO A 722 1.66 29.41 0.05
CA PRO A 722 2.31 29.83 1.30
C PRO A 722 1.27 30.20 2.37
N ASP A 723 1.70 30.24 3.64
CA ASP A 723 0.80 30.54 4.78
C ASP A 723 0.17 31.93 4.72
N SER A 724 0.82 32.86 4.01
CA SER A 724 0.31 34.20 3.71
C SER A 724 -0.83 34.24 2.69
N GLU A 725 -1.16 33.12 2.04
CA GLU A 725 -2.22 33.06 1.00
C GLU A 725 -3.19 31.89 1.22
N TYR A 726 -3.19 31.27 2.40
CA TYR A 726 -4.04 30.12 2.70
C TYR A 726 -5.51 30.39 2.38
N ASN A 727 -6.05 31.51 2.87
CA ASN A 727 -7.47 31.78 2.75
C ASN A 727 -7.83 32.30 1.35
N GLN A 728 -6.96 33.11 0.74
CA GLN A 728 -7.12 33.58 -0.64
C GLN A 728 -7.15 32.43 -1.63
N GLN A 729 -6.17 31.51 -1.58
CA GLN A 729 -6.13 30.38 -2.52
C GLN A 729 -7.29 29.41 -2.29
N TRP A 730 -7.76 29.25 -1.05
CA TRP A 730 -8.98 28.51 -0.75
C TRP A 730 -10.19 29.09 -1.52
N TRP A 731 -10.39 30.41 -1.45
CA TRP A 731 -11.50 31.06 -2.15
C TRP A 731 -11.33 31.10 -3.68
N ASN A 732 -10.11 31.19 -4.19
CA ASN A 732 -9.83 31.04 -5.62
C ASN A 732 -10.30 29.67 -6.12
N LEU A 733 -10.05 28.60 -5.37
CA LEU A 733 -10.48 27.24 -5.74
C LEU A 733 -11.99 27.05 -5.57
N ARG A 734 -12.59 27.61 -4.52
CA ARG A 734 -14.06 27.64 -4.34
C ARG A 734 -14.75 28.33 -5.51
N LEU A 735 -14.21 29.45 -5.99
CA LEU A 735 -14.72 30.14 -7.17
C LEU A 735 -14.46 29.33 -8.44
N LYS A 736 -13.24 28.82 -8.66
CA LYS A 736 -12.88 28.07 -9.88
C LYS A 736 -13.69 26.80 -10.07
N TYR A 737 -13.90 26.02 -9.02
CA TYR A 737 -14.51 24.70 -9.14
C TYR A 737 -15.99 24.69 -8.78
N GLN A 738 -16.41 25.40 -7.72
CA GLN A 738 -17.82 25.42 -7.33
C GLN A 738 -18.59 26.63 -7.86
N GLY A 739 -17.92 27.71 -8.27
CA GLY A 739 -18.62 28.94 -8.62
C GLY A 739 -19.30 29.56 -7.41
N LEU A 740 -18.61 29.54 -6.26
CA LEU A 740 -19.07 30.11 -5.00
C LEU A 740 -18.18 31.28 -4.57
N VAL A 741 -18.80 32.26 -3.91
CA VAL A 741 -18.15 33.46 -3.40
C VAL A 741 -18.42 33.59 -1.90
N PRO A 742 -17.47 34.11 -1.08
CA PRO A 742 -17.77 34.37 0.31
C PRO A 742 -18.82 35.50 0.40
N PRO A 743 -19.80 35.40 1.31
CA PRO A 743 -20.82 36.44 1.44
C PRO A 743 -20.32 37.73 2.10
N VAL A 744 -19.15 37.68 2.73
CA VAL A 744 -18.43 38.81 3.31
C VAL A 744 -16.97 38.77 2.87
N PRO A 745 -16.30 39.92 2.67
CA PRO A 745 -14.87 39.95 2.38
C PRO A 745 -14.07 39.17 3.44
N ARG A 746 -13.06 38.43 2.98
CA ARG A 746 -12.18 37.64 3.85
C ARG A 746 -10.77 38.22 3.82
N SER A 747 -10.03 38.01 4.89
CA SER A 747 -8.64 38.41 5.06
C SER A 747 -7.78 37.19 5.38
N GLU A 748 -6.46 37.38 5.39
CA GLU A 748 -5.53 36.33 5.83
C GLU A 748 -5.43 36.23 7.36
N ASN A 749 -6.24 37.00 8.11
CA ASN A 749 -6.50 36.68 9.53
C ASN A 749 -7.56 35.58 9.66
N ASP A 750 -8.30 35.29 8.59
CA ASP A 750 -9.28 34.21 8.54
C ASP A 750 -8.61 32.91 8.09
N PHE A 751 -9.23 31.78 8.45
CA PHE A 751 -8.80 30.45 8.00
C PHE A 751 -10.02 29.57 7.82
N ASP A 752 -10.79 29.89 6.79
CA ASP A 752 -12.04 29.22 6.43
C ASP A 752 -11.91 27.71 6.17
N PRO A 753 -10.80 27.16 5.59
CA PRO A 753 -10.63 25.71 5.50
C PRO A 753 -10.60 25.04 6.89
N GLY A 754 -10.03 25.69 7.91
CA GLY A 754 -10.03 25.16 9.28
C GLY A 754 -11.42 24.99 9.90
N ALA A 755 -12.44 25.64 9.33
CA ALA A 755 -13.83 25.51 9.77
C ALA A 755 -14.52 24.24 9.21
N LYS A 756 -13.81 23.34 8.52
CA LYS A 756 -14.30 22.03 8.06
C LYS A 756 -13.54 20.89 8.74
N PHE A 757 -14.24 20.00 9.45
CA PHE A 757 -13.69 18.93 10.31
C PHE A 757 -12.43 18.22 9.79
N HIS A 758 -12.43 17.80 8.52
CA HIS A 758 -11.33 17.04 7.91
C HIS A 758 -10.00 17.79 7.84
N ILE A 759 -9.99 19.12 7.91
CA ILE A 759 -8.78 19.95 7.93
C ILE A 759 -8.08 19.87 9.30
N PRO A 760 -8.71 20.26 10.43
CA PRO A 760 -8.10 20.10 11.76
C PRO A 760 -7.90 18.64 12.18
N ALA A 761 -8.72 17.70 11.70
CA ALA A 761 -8.58 16.27 12.01
C ALA A 761 -7.60 15.52 11.08
N SER A 762 -6.91 16.22 10.17
CA SER A 762 -5.92 15.61 9.26
C SER A 762 -6.45 14.44 8.40
N VAL A 763 -7.73 14.43 8.04
CA VAL A 763 -8.35 13.34 7.27
C VAL A 763 -8.31 13.65 5.76
N PRO A 764 -7.63 12.86 4.90
CA PRO A 764 -7.61 13.03 3.44
C PRO A 764 -9.01 13.06 2.82
N TYR A 765 -9.26 13.89 1.79
CA TYR A 765 -10.61 14.19 1.28
C TYR A 765 -10.87 13.64 -0.13
N ILE A 766 -9.83 13.41 -0.93
CA ILE A 766 -9.96 12.90 -2.30
C ILE A 766 -10.65 11.52 -2.34
N ARG A 767 -10.62 10.78 -1.22
CA ARG A 767 -11.39 9.55 -0.99
C ARG A 767 -12.88 9.72 -1.30
N TYR A 768 -13.48 10.85 -0.93
CA TYR A 768 -14.90 11.09 -1.13
C TYR A 768 -15.21 11.44 -2.59
N PHE A 769 -14.34 12.20 -3.26
CA PHE A 769 -14.48 12.45 -4.71
C PHE A 769 -14.45 11.13 -5.49
N ILE A 770 -13.44 10.29 -5.22
CA ILE A 770 -13.30 8.98 -5.86
C ILE A 770 -14.51 8.10 -5.52
N SER A 771 -14.94 8.09 -4.26
CA SER A 771 -16.14 7.37 -3.82
C SER A 771 -17.37 7.74 -4.63
N PHE A 772 -17.60 9.04 -4.83
CA PHE A 772 -18.77 9.55 -5.55
C PHE A 772 -18.75 9.20 -7.03
N VAL A 773 -17.59 8.90 -7.60
CA VAL A 773 -17.49 8.37 -8.97
C VAL A 773 -17.71 6.85 -8.97
N ILE A 774 -16.91 6.11 -8.20
CA ILE A 774 -16.88 4.65 -8.30
C ILE A 774 -18.12 3.97 -7.70
N GLN A 775 -18.83 4.63 -6.76
CA GLN A 775 -20.08 4.08 -6.22
C GLN A 775 -21.12 3.85 -7.33
N PHE A 776 -21.17 4.70 -8.36
CA PHE A 776 -22.09 4.48 -9.49
C PHE A 776 -21.61 3.36 -10.41
N GLN A 777 -20.29 3.17 -10.56
CA GLN A 777 -19.74 2.02 -11.29
C GLN A 777 -20.08 0.71 -10.57
N PHE A 778 -19.95 0.69 -9.24
CA PHE A 778 -20.38 -0.44 -8.42
C PHE A 778 -21.88 -0.64 -8.54
N HIS A 779 -22.68 0.41 -8.37
CA HIS A 779 -24.14 0.32 -8.48
C HIS A 779 -24.56 -0.28 -9.81
N GLU A 780 -24.02 0.21 -10.94
CA GLU A 780 -24.35 -0.36 -12.26
C GLU A 780 -24.00 -1.84 -12.38
N ALA A 781 -22.82 -2.25 -11.88
CA ALA A 781 -22.40 -3.65 -11.92
C ALA A 781 -23.27 -4.54 -11.03
N LEU A 782 -23.63 -4.07 -9.84
CA LEU A 782 -24.48 -4.79 -8.89
C LEU A 782 -25.92 -4.89 -9.39
N CYS A 783 -26.44 -3.86 -10.04
CA CYS A 783 -27.75 -3.88 -10.70
C CYS A 783 -27.81 -4.91 -11.83
N LYS A 784 -26.74 -5.01 -12.62
CA LYS A 784 -26.60 -6.06 -13.65
C LYS A 784 -26.56 -7.44 -13.00
N ALA A 785 -25.83 -7.62 -11.91
CA ALA A 785 -25.76 -8.89 -11.17
C ALA A 785 -27.11 -9.26 -10.53
N ALA A 786 -27.86 -8.28 -10.05
CA ALA A 786 -29.22 -8.45 -9.52
C ALA A 786 -30.29 -8.66 -10.61
N ASN A 787 -29.89 -8.72 -11.89
CA ASN A 787 -30.78 -8.85 -13.04
C ASN A 787 -31.92 -7.81 -13.08
N GLN A 788 -31.66 -6.61 -12.54
CA GLN A 788 -32.62 -5.51 -12.58
C GLN A 788 -32.65 -4.90 -13.99
N GLN A 789 -33.85 -4.68 -14.51
CA GLN A 789 -34.07 -4.07 -15.83
C GLN A 789 -34.58 -2.63 -15.66
N GLY A 790 -34.35 -1.79 -16.67
CA GLY A 790 -34.83 -0.41 -16.69
C GLY A 790 -33.75 0.64 -16.42
N ALA A 791 -34.17 1.84 -16.00
CA ALA A 791 -33.27 2.95 -15.73
C ALA A 791 -32.43 2.70 -14.48
N LEU A 792 -31.15 3.07 -14.52
CA LEU A 792 -30.20 2.76 -13.44
C LEU A 792 -30.63 3.36 -12.09
N HIS A 793 -31.20 4.57 -12.08
CA HIS A 793 -31.68 5.23 -10.86
C HIS A 793 -32.90 4.57 -10.19
N LYS A 794 -33.53 3.59 -10.84
CA LYS A 794 -34.63 2.80 -10.28
C LYS A 794 -34.17 1.46 -9.71
N CYS A 795 -32.88 1.15 -9.81
CA CYS A 795 -32.35 -0.11 -9.37
C CYS A 795 -32.33 -0.23 -7.84
N ASP A 796 -32.87 -1.34 -7.36
CA ASP A 796 -32.77 -1.76 -5.97
C ASP A 796 -32.13 -3.15 -5.93
N ILE A 797 -30.97 -3.26 -5.28
CA ILE A 797 -30.23 -4.52 -5.13
C ILE A 797 -30.68 -5.35 -3.93
N TYR A 798 -31.64 -4.85 -3.12
CA TYR A 798 -32.17 -5.54 -1.96
C TYR A 798 -32.57 -6.99 -2.29
N ARG A 799 -32.15 -7.94 -1.46
CA ARG A 799 -32.33 -9.41 -1.63
C ARG A 799 -31.57 -10.05 -2.81
N SER A 800 -30.64 -9.35 -3.46
CA SER A 800 -29.77 -9.95 -4.47
C SER A 800 -28.52 -10.58 -3.83
N THR A 801 -28.54 -11.89 -3.67
CA THR A 801 -27.38 -12.65 -3.17
C THR A 801 -26.19 -12.63 -4.12
N GLU A 802 -26.45 -12.50 -5.42
CA GLU A 802 -25.45 -12.38 -6.47
C GLU A 802 -24.69 -11.07 -6.36
N ALA A 803 -25.39 -9.96 -6.14
CA ALA A 803 -24.78 -8.66 -5.88
C ALA A 803 -23.97 -8.67 -4.57
N GLY A 804 -24.53 -9.25 -3.51
CA GLY A 804 -23.82 -9.39 -2.24
C GLY A 804 -22.58 -10.26 -2.33
N LYS A 805 -22.60 -11.34 -3.11
CA LYS A 805 -21.42 -12.17 -3.35
C LYS A 805 -20.29 -11.37 -4.02
N LEU A 806 -20.59 -10.58 -5.05
CA LEU A 806 -19.60 -9.73 -5.72
C LEU A 806 -18.98 -8.70 -4.75
N LEU A 807 -19.82 -8.03 -3.95
CA LEU A 807 -19.37 -7.09 -2.94
C LEU A 807 -18.50 -7.77 -1.87
N GLY A 808 -18.96 -8.89 -1.31
CA GLY A 808 -18.26 -9.65 -0.28
C GLY A 808 -16.90 -10.16 -0.76
N ASP A 809 -16.84 -10.72 -1.97
CA ASP A 809 -15.58 -11.25 -2.52
C ASP A 809 -14.55 -10.15 -2.80
N ALA A 810 -14.98 -8.95 -3.22
CA ALA A 810 -14.08 -7.81 -3.37
C ALA A 810 -13.59 -7.27 -2.00
N MET A 811 -14.50 -7.12 -1.02
CA MET A 811 -14.14 -6.61 0.31
C MET A 811 -13.14 -7.52 1.05
N LYS A 812 -13.24 -8.85 0.88
CA LYS A 812 -12.30 -9.82 1.48
C LYS A 812 -10.84 -9.61 1.09
N LEU A 813 -10.58 -8.98 -0.06
CA LEU A 813 -9.22 -8.67 -0.48
C LEU A 813 -8.55 -7.65 0.45
N GLY A 814 -9.33 -6.75 1.07
CA GLY A 814 -8.80 -5.58 1.75
C GLY A 814 -7.78 -4.84 0.87
N ASN A 815 -6.61 -4.54 1.44
CA ASN A 815 -5.49 -3.90 0.74
C ASN A 815 -4.38 -4.92 0.33
N SER A 816 -4.72 -6.20 0.17
CA SER A 816 -3.75 -7.25 -0.22
C SER A 816 -3.37 -7.24 -1.70
N LYS A 817 -4.19 -6.62 -2.55
CA LYS A 817 -4.02 -6.52 -4.01
C LYS A 817 -4.10 -5.06 -4.47
N PRO A 818 -3.48 -4.71 -5.61
CA PRO A 818 -3.72 -3.42 -6.25
C PRO A 818 -5.22 -3.18 -6.49
N TRP A 819 -5.70 -1.98 -6.18
CA TRP A 819 -7.13 -1.64 -6.30
C TRP A 819 -7.76 -1.91 -7.69
N PRO A 820 -7.05 -1.86 -8.84
CA PRO A 820 -7.65 -2.19 -10.13
C PRO A 820 -8.12 -3.66 -10.22
N GLU A 821 -7.55 -4.57 -9.42
CA GLU A 821 -8.03 -5.96 -9.32
C GLU A 821 -9.36 -6.03 -8.59
N ALA A 822 -9.52 -5.30 -7.48
CA ALA A 822 -10.81 -5.19 -6.78
C ALA A 822 -11.87 -4.52 -7.65
N MET A 823 -11.50 -3.48 -8.42
CA MET A 823 -12.40 -2.84 -9.41
C MET A 823 -12.88 -3.86 -10.44
N GLN A 824 -11.98 -4.70 -10.95
CA GLN A 824 -12.27 -5.70 -11.98
C GLN A 824 -13.18 -6.81 -11.47
N LEU A 825 -13.04 -7.22 -10.20
CA LEU A 825 -13.93 -8.20 -9.60
C LEU A 825 -15.38 -7.72 -9.52
N ILE A 826 -15.60 -6.44 -9.19
CA ILE A 826 -16.95 -5.88 -9.07
C ILE A 826 -17.50 -5.53 -10.45
N THR A 827 -16.73 -4.80 -11.26
CA THR A 827 -17.25 -4.10 -12.46
C THR A 827 -16.90 -4.78 -13.78
N GLY A 828 -15.99 -5.76 -13.78
CA GLY A 828 -15.43 -6.36 -14.98
C GLY A 828 -14.35 -5.53 -15.68
N GLN A 829 -14.00 -4.34 -15.17
CA GLN A 829 -12.95 -3.47 -15.73
C GLN A 829 -11.97 -2.95 -14.67
N ARG A 830 -10.84 -2.38 -15.08
CA ARG A 830 -9.76 -1.97 -14.16
C ARG A 830 -9.74 -0.48 -13.79
N ASN A 831 -10.46 0.37 -14.52
CA ASN A 831 -10.32 1.83 -14.42
C ASN A 831 -11.48 2.47 -13.63
N MET A 832 -11.21 3.66 -13.07
CA MET A 832 -12.28 4.57 -12.64
C MET A 832 -12.91 5.23 -13.86
N SER A 833 -14.22 5.48 -13.83
CA SER A 833 -14.98 6.07 -14.95
C SER A 833 -16.23 6.80 -14.47
N ALA A 834 -16.44 8.01 -15.00
CA ALA A 834 -17.65 8.80 -14.75
C ALA A 834 -18.89 8.29 -15.51
N HIS A 835 -18.74 7.32 -16.43
CA HIS A 835 -19.82 6.90 -17.34
C HIS A 835 -21.09 6.44 -16.59
N ALA A 836 -20.94 5.61 -15.56
CA ALA A 836 -22.08 5.08 -14.82
C ALA A 836 -22.84 6.19 -14.06
N LEU A 837 -22.11 7.17 -13.52
CA LEU A 837 -22.69 8.34 -12.87
C LEU A 837 -23.46 9.20 -13.89
N LEU A 838 -22.86 9.53 -15.03
CA LEU A 838 -23.52 10.29 -16.09
C LEU A 838 -24.78 9.57 -16.59
N LYS A 839 -24.72 8.24 -16.76
CA LYS A 839 -25.86 7.41 -17.14
C LYS A 839 -26.97 7.42 -16.10
N TYR A 840 -26.64 7.40 -14.80
CA TYR A 840 -27.62 7.49 -13.71
C TYR A 840 -28.43 8.78 -13.81
N PHE A 841 -27.75 9.91 -14.02
CA PHE A 841 -28.34 11.25 -14.05
C PHE A 841 -28.80 11.72 -15.43
N GLN A 842 -28.65 10.93 -16.49
CA GLN A 842 -28.99 11.34 -17.87
C GLN A 842 -30.39 11.99 -17.99
N PRO A 843 -31.47 11.43 -17.40
CA PRO A 843 -32.79 12.04 -17.50
C PRO A 843 -32.85 13.45 -16.88
N LEU A 844 -32.14 13.66 -15.76
CA LEU A 844 -32.05 14.96 -15.11
C LEU A 844 -31.19 15.94 -15.93
N THR A 845 -30.09 15.47 -16.51
CA THR A 845 -29.24 16.28 -17.38
C THR A 845 -30.05 16.85 -18.55
N ASP A 846 -30.82 15.99 -19.23
CA ASP A 846 -31.65 16.39 -20.36
C ASP A 846 -32.73 17.40 -19.94
N TRP A 847 -33.34 17.18 -18.78
CA TRP A 847 -34.33 18.09 -18.21
C TRP A 847 -33.72 19.45 -17.83
N LEU A 848 -32.57 19.47 -17.15
CA LEU A 848 -31.86 20.68 -16.75
C LEU A 848 -31.45 21.52 -17.97
N ILE A 849 -30.92 20.89 -19.02
CA ILE A 849 -30.56 21.59 -20.26
C ILE A 849 -31.79 22.27 -20.86
N LYS A 850 -32.92 21.57 -20.92
CA LYS A 850 -34.17 22.12 -21.46
C LYS A 850 -34.69 23.30 -20.63
N GLU A 851 -34.70 23.16 -19.30
CA GLU A 851 -35.19 24.22 -18.40
C GLU A 851 -34.25 25.43 -18.37
N ASN A 852 -32.93 25.22 -18.36
CA ASN A 852 -31.94 26.29 -18.43
C ASN A 852 -32.01 27.05 -19.77
N THR A 853 -32.20 26.32 -20.88
CA THR A 853 -32.38 26.93 -22.21
C THR A 853 -33.65 27.79 -22.26
N LYS A 854 -34.77 27.26 -21.74
CA LYS A 854 -36.04 27.98 -21.64
C LYS A 854 -35.92 29.28 -20.83
N ASN A 855 -35.12 29.28 -19.76
CA ASN A 855 -34.90 30.45 -18.92
C ASN A 855 -33.74 31.35 -19.39
N SER A 856 -33.13 31.04 -20.55
CA SER A 856 -31.96 31.77 -21.08
C SER A 856 -30.81 31.89 -20.08
N GLU A 857 -30.53 30.81 -19.35
CA GLU A 857 -29.45 30.81 -18.36
C GLU A 857 -28.07 30.87 -19.00
N THR A 858 -27.15 31.58 -18.34
CA THR A 858 -25.73 31.56 -18.68
C THR A 858 -25.06 30.48 -17.85
N LEU A 859 -24.58 29.39 -18.46
CA LEU A 859 -23.84 28.35 -17.73
C LEU A 859 -22.51 28.89 -17.22
N GLY A 860 -22.12 28.45 -16.03
CA GLY A 860 -20.95 28.97 -15.32
C GLY A 860 -21.16 30.39 -14.81
N TRP A 861 -20.05 31.06 -14.47
CA TRP A 861 -20.04 32.37 -13.82
C TRP A 861 -19.04 33.30 -14.54
N PRO A 862 -19.32 33.74 -15.78
CA PRO A 862 -18.41 34.63 -16.51
C PRO A 862 -18.19 35.97 -15.80
N GLU A 863 -19.14 36.42 -14.98
CA GLU A 863 -18.98 37.56 -14.07
C GLU A 863 -18.38 37.10 -12.74
N TYR A 864 -17.22 36.43 -12.81
CA TYR A 864 -16.58 35.74 -11.68
C TYR A 864 -16.09 36.70 -10.58
N ASN A 865 -15.94 37.99 -10.87
CA ASN A 865 -15.52 39.03 -9.92
C ASN A 865 -16.69 39.62 -9.11
N TRP A 866 -17.93 39.20 -9.37
CA TRP A 866 -19.10 39.67 -8.63
C TRP A 866 -19.06 39.17 -7.17
N THR A 867 -19.41 40.06 -6.23
CA THR A 867 -19.60 39.72 -4.81
C THR A 867 -20.88 40.41 -4.27
N PRO A 868 -21.55 39.85 -3.25
CA PRO A 868 -22.81 40.39 -2.72
C PRO A 868 -22.65 41.68 -1.89
N VAL A 869 -21.42 42.08 -1.56
CA VAL A 869 -21.13 43.37 -0.92
C VAL A 869 -20.66 44.33 -2.01
N GLN A 870 -21.53 45.27 -2.43
CA GLN A 870 -21.06 46.39 -3.25
C GLN A 870 -19.97 47.11 -2.47
N ALA A 871 -18.80 47.28 -3.10
CA ALA A 871 -17.73 48.10 -2.55
C ALA A 871 -18.33 49.42 -2.09
N VAL A 872 -18.23 49.69 -0.79
CA VAL A 872 -18.40 51.04 -0.27
C VAL A 872 -17.48 51.92 -1.12
N ASP A 873 -18.01 53.05 -1.60
CA ASP A 873 -17.30 54.03 -2.41
C ASP A 873 -15.83 54.15 -1.96
N PRO A 874 -14.86 54.24 -2.88
CA PRO A 874 -13.48 54.46 -2.50
C PRO A 874 -13.45 55.71 -1.63
N LEU A 875 -12.91 55.55 -0.41
CA LEU A 875 -12.59 56.65 0.49
C LEU A 875 -11.94 57.78 -0.33
N PRO A 876 -12.29 59.06 -0.07
CA PRO A 876 -11.66 60.17 -0.77
C PRO A 876 -10.14 60.05 -0.61
N PRO A 877 -9.36 60.40 -1.64
CA PRO A 877 -7.92 60.16 -1.65
C PRO A 877 -7.32 60.81 -0.41
N SER A 878 -6.87 59.99 0.53
CA SER A 878 -5.95 60.44 1.57
C SER A 878 -4.67 60.88 0.86
N GLU A 879 -4.23 62.10 1.19
CA GLU A 879 -3.07 62.80 0.64
C GLU A 879 -1.95 61.85 0.18
N GLU A 880 -1.53 62.04 -1.08
CA GLU A 880 -0.38 61.36 -1.68
C GLU A 880 0.85 61.44 -0.77
N SER A 881 1.13 60.37 -0.03
CA SER A 881 2.49 60.11 0.41
C SER A 881 3.27 59.67 -0.82
N ASN A 882 4.11 60.57 -1.35
CA ASN A 882 5.16 60.26 -2.32
C ASN A 882 6.02 59.09 -1.79
N SER A 883 5.66 57.86 -2.15
CA SER A 883 6.46 56.67 -1.87
C SER A 883 7.37 56.43 -3.06
N ASN A 884 8.66 56.73 -2.88
CA ASN A 884 9.70 56.27 -3.79
C ASN A 884 9.91 54.77 -3.55
N SER A 885 9.86 54.00 -4.62
CA SER A 885 10.25 52.59 -4.68
C SER A 885 11.75 52.46 -4.92
N ASP A 886 12.41 51.55 -4.19
CA ASP A 886 13.81 51.22 -4.44
C ASP A 886 13.92 50.28 -5.66
N PHE A 887 14.57 50.76 -6.73
CA PHE A 887 14.83 49.99 -7.94
C PHE A 887 16.33 50.00 -8.23
N LEU A 888 16.98 48.86 -8.06
CA LEU A 888 18.44 48.67 -8.21
C LEU A 888 19.28 49.61 -7.30
N GLY A 889 18.82 49.86 -6.07
CA GLY A 889 19.53 50.70 -5.10
C GLY A 889 19.32 52.21 -5.30
N MET A 890 18.35 52.60 -6.14
CA MET A 890 17.97 53.99 -6.38
C MET A 890 16.51 54.22 -6.00
N ALA A 891 16.25 55.27 -5.22
CA ALA A 891 14.90 55.69 -4.87
C ALA A 891 14.25 56.41 -6.06
N VAL A 892 13.31 55.75 -6.74
CA VAL A 892 12.61 56.26 -7.92
C VAL A 892 11.09 56.17 -7.74
N SER A 893 10.35 57.00 -8.47
CA SER A 893 8.88 56.94 -8.43
C SER A 893 8.37 55.60 -8.97
N ASN A 894 7.21 55.13 -8.50
CA ASN A 894 6.62 53.85 -8.91
C ASN A 894 6.47 53.72 -10.45
N GLY A 895 6.19 54.84 -11.16
CA GLY A 895 6.14 54.86 -12.62
C GLY A 895 7.50 54.66 -13.30
N GLN A 896 8.57 55.16 -12.71
CA GLN A 896 9.95 54.95 -13.19
C GLN A 896 10.45 53.54 -12.89
N ALA A 897 10.08 52.97 -11.74
CA ALA A 897 10.39 51.58 -11.41
C ALA A 897 9.71 50.61 -12.40
N ALA A 898 8.43 50.84 -12.72
CA ALA A 898 7.71 50.06 -13.71
C ALA A 898 8.35 50.16 -15.11
N ALA A 899 8.73 51.37 -15.55
CA ALA A 899 9.45 51.55 -16.82
C ALA A 899 10.82 50.83 -16.82
N GLY A 900 11.56 50.89 -15.70
CA GLY A 900 12.82 50.18 -15.53
C GLY A 900 12.68 48.65 -15.61
N GLN A 901 11.63 48.09 -15.02
CA GLN A 901 11.32 46.66 -15.10
C GLN A 901 11.05 46.21 -16.54
N TRP A 902 10.29 46.99 -17.32
CA TRP A 902 10.04 46.70 -18.74
C TRP A 902 11.32 46.76 -19.58
N ILE A 903 12.23 47.68 -19.29
CA ILE A 903 13.53 47.79 -19.98
C ILE A 903 14.43 46.58 -19.63
N LEU A 904 14.49 46.17 -18.36
CA LEU A 904 15.25 44.98 -17.96
C LEU A 904 14.70 43.70 -18.58
N LEU A 905 13.38 43.58 -18.67
CA LEU A 905 12.73 42.45 -19.35
C LEU A 905 13.10 42.39 -20.83
N ALA A 906 13.07 43.54 -21.53
CA ALA A 906 13.46 43.61 -22.93
C ALA A 906 14.94 43.25 -23.12
N LEU A 907 15.84 43.74 -22.26
CA LEU A 907 17.26 43.40 -22.28
C LEU A 907 17.51 41.91 -21.99
N GLY A 908 16.76 41.32 -21.06
CA GLY A 908 16.83 39.89 -20.75
C GLY A 908 16.41 39.02 -21.94
N ILE A 909 15.33 39.38 -22.63
CA ILE A 909 14.88 38.69 -23.84
C ILE A 909 15.94 38.78 -24.95
N VAL A 910 16.54 39.95 -25.17
CA VAL A 910 17.63 40.12 -26.13
C VAL A 910 18.82 39.24 -25.76
N LEU A 911 19.23 39.18 -24.49
CA LEU A 911 20.35 38.36 -24.04
C LEU A 911 20.11 36.86 -24.30
N VAL A 912 18.90 36.37 -24.01
CA VAL A 912 18.50 34.98 -24.27
C VAL A 912 18.57 34.65 -25.76
N ILE A 913 18.00 35.50 -26.62
CA ILE A 913 18.05 35.33 -28.07
C ILE A 913 19.50 35.31 -28.57
N THR A 914 20.34 36.22 -28.07
CA THR A 914 21.75 36.29 -28.45
C THR A 914 22.52 35.02 -28.04
N THR A 915 22.23 34.50 -26.84
CA THR A 915 22.85 33.28 -26.32
C THR A 915 22.45 32.04 -27.13
N ILE A 916 21.18 31.95 -27.54
CA ILE A 916 20.69 30.89 -28.44
C ILE A 916 21.42 30.97 -29.80
N ILE A 917 21.56 32.16 -30.37
CA ILE A 917 22.28 32.37 -31.64
C ILE A 917 23.74 31.92 -31.52
N PHE A 918 24.44 32.30 -30.45
CA PHE A 918 25.82 31.86 -30.21
C PHE A 918 25.92 30.35 -30.00
N GLY A 919 24.98 29.73 -29.30
CA GLY A 919 24.91 28.26 -29.11
C GLY A 919 24.73 27.51 -30.44
N VAL A 920 23.87 28.02 -31.32
CA VAL A 920 23.66 27.46 -32.67
C VAL A 920 24.90 27.64 -33.55
N MET A 921 25.57 28.80 -33.48
CA MET A 921 26.81 29.04 -34.21
C MET A 921 27.96 28.13 -33.72
N TYR A 922 28.09 27.94 -32.41
CA TYR A 922 29.08 27.05 -31.80
C TYR A 922 28.85 25.57 -32.20
N SER A 923 27.58 25.13 -32.21
CA SER A 923 27.19 23.80 -32.68
C SER A 923 27.55 23.57 -34.16
N LYS A 924 27.30 24.58 -35.03
CA LYS A 924 27.69 24.54 -36.45
C LYS A 924 29.20 24.56 -36.68
N MET A 925 29.98 25.23 -35.83
CA MET A 925 31.44 25.20 -35.90
C MET A 925 32.00 23.83 -35.46
N LYS A 926 31.40 23.21 -34.43
CA LYS A 926 31.81 21.89 -33.93
C LYS A 926 31.47 20.75 -34.90
N SER A 927 30.40 20.86 -35.69
CA SER A 927 30.08 19.88 -36.73
C SER A 927 31.00 19.96 -37.94
N ARG A 928 31.53 21.15 -38.28
CA ARG A 928 32.53 21.34 -39.35
C ARG A 928 33.95 20.89 -38.96
N ALA A 929 34.27 20.81 -37.67
CA ALA A 929 35.57 20.33 -37.18
C ALA A 929 35.68 18.78 -37.11
N LYS A 930 34.62 18.03 -37.42
CA LYS A 930 34.56 16.55 -37.33
C LYS A 930 34.56 15.82 -38.68
N MET A 931 34.93 16.48 -39.78
CA MET A 931 35.15 15.81 -41.06
C MET A 931 36.60 15.95 -41.52
N SER A 932 37.42 14.92 -41.25
CA SER A 932 38.43 14.34 -42.15
C SER A 932 39.32 13.35 -41.39
N SER A 933 39.75 12.30 -42.11
CA SER A 933 40.54 11.11 -41.72
C SER A 933 39.69 9.92 -41.27
N SER A 934 39.45 8.88 -42.08
CA SER A 934 39.73 8.56 -43.47
C SER A 934 39.03 7.21 -43.73
N GLN A 935 38.68 6.95 -44.99
CA GLN A 935 38.52 5.65 -45.64
C GLN A 935 38.72 4.36 -44.82
N MET A 936 37.76 3.45 -44.90
CA MET A 936 37.85 2.14 -45.60
C MET A 936 36.61 1.32 -45.20
N GLU A 937 35.63 1.13 -46.10
CA GLU A 937 35.49 -0.06 -46.96
C GLU A 937 35.34 -1.36 -46.14
N LEU A 938 34.35 -2.24 -46.33
CA LEU A 938 33.40 -2.51 -47.42
C LEU A 938 32.37 -3.54 -46.90
N LYS A 939 31.16 -3.47 -47.46
CA LYS A 939 29.94 -4.31 -47.31
C LYS A 939 28.95 -3.97 -46.20
#